data_AF-A0A8T0EZR7-F1
#
_entry.id   AF-A0A8T0EZR7-F1
#
_cell.length_a   1.000
_cell.length_b   1.000
_cell.length_c   1.000
_cell.angle_alpha   90.00
_cell.angle_beta   90.00
_cell.angle_gamma   90.00
#
_symmetry.space_group_name_H-M   'P 1'
#
loop_
_entity.id
_entity.type
_entity.pdbx_description
1 polymer ?
#
loop_
_entity_poly.entity_id
_entity_poly.type
_entity_poly.pdbx_seq_one_letter_code
_entity_poly.pdbx_strand_id
1 'polypeptide(L)'
;MTSSTLVETVSIDYEDFSESFLTCGTCLCTYDGQEHTPKLLPCSHTVCRSCLERIAAGNGVRDAGSFRCPICRETIPLPRGGVNALPPSFLVNQLLDLMSRQRREVIPKCSLHSTQELLFCETCDCVFCRVCTTGAHGNGTESGQHTVIPFSIAIKRMSEILLYKAHLCISKLNKAAENVNDEITKLDSTAEETFEAINQSVQEITTVLEQRRSELIEMVKKLKNTKKKILEDQLSIIESEKEKVQLQCNGLQYQVEVRNITNRISDLNKKLDSLNAVMEPRENAFLKYEHDHNSASSDIEKSLREFGRKMNFLVLASVLAAFSLGSCQRTTTDDEKTAKYWEQDGQKNLYASLRLLKNEKVAKNVILFLGDGMGMTTVTATRIYKGQKKRERGEEELLTFDQFPYVSLSKTYGIDRQTSDSANTATAYLCGVKANYGTIGVDGRVEYENCESSVDPSTHVPSILEWAQDKGKWTGFVTTTRVTHATPAGTYAHIASRNWESSTPSPKCQDIAYQLIHNKPGKDMHIMEQFLALGMATKPGTSLFHSDHLPYVAERPNLTKEYPTLPEMVEAAIKVLRKEEKGFVLLVEGGKIDIAHHLNWAKKALEEGVEFDKAIETAQQLTDPEETLIVVTADHSHTFTVGGNYQMRGTNILGIGGVSDVDNKTFTTLGYHNGPGYKKNSRDRNLTEEEAVETEFRQDSLFPMLYETHGAEDVPVYAKGPYAHLFHGVHEQSYIPYVMGYASCVGPNQDVCNAAMSVVLTRSSALLSVAIALFTYKWNVFY
;
A
#
# COMPACT_ATOMS: atom_id res chain seq x y z
N MET A 1 25.21 -46.70 -3.65
CA MET A 1 23.86 -46.96 -4.18
C MET A 1 23.04 -47.62 -3.09
N THR A 2 22.26 -46.84 -2.35
CA THR A 2 21.28 -47.32 -1.35
C THR A 2 19.93 -47.43 -2.04
N SER A 3 19.50 -48.65 -2.36
CA SER A 3 18.17 -48.91 -2.92
C SER A 3 17.19 -49.12 -1.76
N SER A 4 16.37 -48.11 -1.50
CA SER A 4 15.22 -48.16 -0.60
C SER A 4 14.11 -49.00 -1.23
N THR A 5 13.76 -50.12 -0.62
CA THR A 5 12.48 -50.80 -0.86
C THR A 5 11.42 -50.16 0.04
N LEU A 6 10.60 -49.29 -0.54
CA LEU A 6 9.37 -48.79 0.06
C LEU A 6 8.42 -49.97 0.31
N VAL A 7 8.07 -50.20 1.57
CA VAL A 7 6.86 -50.92 1.94
C VAL A 7 5.78 -49.85 2.07
N GLU A 8 4.89 -49.77 1.08
CA GLU A 8 3.66 -48.99 1.21
C GLU A 8 2.80 -49.63 2.30
N THR A 9 2.78 -49.02 3.48
CA THR A 9 1.68 -49.21 4.43
C THR A 9 0.45 -48.48 3.89
N VAL A 10 -0.43 -49.23 3.22
CA VAL A 10 -1.79 -48.78 2.92
C VAL A 10 -2.52 -48.59 4.25
N SER A 11 -2.80 -47.33 4.62
CA SER A 11 -3.79 -47.02 5.66
C SER A 11 -5.15 -47.46 5.12
N ILE A 12 -5.65 -48.60 5.59
CA ILE A 12 -7.00 -49.07 5.27
C ILE A 12 -7.96 -48.32 6.20
N ASP A 13 -8.83 -47.51 5.60
CA ASP A 13 -9.87 -46.77 6.32
C ASP A 13 -10.93 -47.74 6.88
N TYR A 14 -11.19 -47.65 8.18
CA TYR A 14 -11.95 -48.66 8.94
C TYR A 14 -13.44 -48.68 8.56
N GLU A 15 -14.02 -47.51 8.25
CA GLU A 15 -15.43 -47.39 7.88
C GLU A 15 -15.70 -48.00 6.50
N ASP A 16 -14.85 -47.68 5.51
CA ASP A 16 -14.92 -48.23 4.14
C ASP A 16 -14.79 -49.75 4.11
N PHE A 17 -13.93 -50.32 4.97
CA PHE A 17 -13.73 -51.76 5.04
C PHE A 17 -14.93 -52.50 5.65
N SER A 18 -15.58 -51.88 6.65
CA SER A 18 -16.73 -52.48 7.36
C SER A 18 -18.00 -52.49 6.52
N GLU A 19 -18.25 -51.42 5.75
CA GLU A 19 -19.44 -51.31 4.90
C GLU A 19 -19.33 -52.22 3.67
N SER A 20 -18.13 -52.40 3.12
CA SER A 20 -17.92 -53.13 1.85
C SER A 20 -17.79 -54.64 2.01
N PHE A 21 -17.11 -55.12 3.05
CA PHE A 21 -16.74 -56.55 3.17
C PHE A 21 -17.55 -57.34 4.21
N LEU A 22 -18.22 -56.66 5.13
CA LEU A 22 -18.96 -57.30 6.24
C LEU A 22 -20.47 -57.08 6.18
N THR A 23 -20.96 -56.47 5.10
CA THR A 23 -22.39 -56.38 4.81
C THR A 23 -22.76 -57.32 3.68
N CYS A 24 -23.98 -57.85 3.75
CA CYS A 24 -24.53 -58.64 2.67
C CYS A 24 -24.92 -57.71 1.51
N GLY A 25 -24.24 -57.78 0.37
CA GLY A 25 -24.55 -56.97 -0.81
C GLY A 25 -25.96 -57.16 -1.41
N THR A 26 -26.80 -58.03 -0.83
CA THR A 26 -28.20 -58.22 -1.23
C THR A 26 -29.20 -57.47 -0.32
N CYS A 27 -29.03 -57.50 1.00
CA CYS A 27 -29.92 -56.80 1.93
C CYS A 27 -29.27 -55.62 2.65
N LEU A 28 -27.98 -55.40 2.42
CA LEU A 28 -27.14 -54.38 3.07
C LEU A 28 -27.05 -54.54 4.60
N CYS A 29 -27.56 -55.63 5.17
CA CYS A 29 -27.40 -55.95 6.59
C CYS A 29 -25.99 -56.48 6.85
N THR A 30 -25.39 -56.08 7.98
CA THR A 30 -24.13 -56.63 8.49
C THR A 30 -24.28 -58.11 8.86
N TYR A 31 -23.24 -58.91 8.61
CA TYR A 31 -23.23 -60.31 9.02
C TYR A 31 -23.11 -60.44 10.55
N ASP A 32 -23.99 -61.23 11.17
CA ASP A 32 -24.19 -61.25 12.63
C ASP A 32 -24.02 -62.64 13.28
N GLY A 33 -23.67 -63.66 12.48
CA GLY A 33 -23.48 -65.02 12.96
C GLY A 33 -24.79 -65.76 13.34
N GLN A 34 -25.97 -65.14 13.22
CA GLN A 34 -27.26 -65.73 13.55
C GLN A 34 -28.21 -65.79 12.34
N GLU A 35 -28.94 -64.70 12.09
CA GLU A 35 -29.90 -64.60 10.98
C GLU A 35 -29.18 -64.26 9.67
N HIS A 36 -28.20 -63.36 9.75
CA HIS A 36 -27.37 -62.93 8.64
C HIS A 36 -26.02 -63.66 8.69
N THR A 37 -26.04 -64.99 8.68
CA THR A 37 -24.81 -65.80 8.58
C THR A 37 -24.25 -65.76 7.15
N PRO A 38 -22.95 -65.48 6.95
CA PRO A 38 -22.35 -65.38 5.62
C PRO A 38 -22.16 -66.77 5.00
N LYS A 39 -22.84 -67.03 3.89
CA LYS A 39 -22.70 -68.26 3.10
C LYS A 39 -21.94 -67.97 1.81
N LEU A 40 -20.94 -68.80 1.53
CA LEU A 40 -20.11 -68.70 0.34
C LEU A 40 -20.75 -69.50 -0.80
N LEU A 41 -20.99 -68.82 -1.91
CA LEU A 41 -21.46 -69.44 -3.15
C LEU A 41 -20.27 -69.98 -3.96
N PRO A 42 -20.46 -70.99 -4.82
CA PRO A 42 -19.41 -71.51 -5.71
C PRO A 42 -18.75 -70.44 -6.59
N CYS A 43 -19.49 -69.39 -6.96
CA CYS A 43 -18.97 -68.23 -7.69
C CYS A 43 -18.13 -67.27 -6.81
N SER A 44 -17.69 -67.71 -5.63
CA SER A 44 -16.90 -66.99 -4.64
C SER A 44 -17.55 -65.73 -4.02
N HIS A 45 -18.82 -65.47 -4.32
CA HIS A 45 -19.59 -64.40 -3.67
C HIS A 45 -20.17 -64.86 -2.34
N THR A 46 -20.17 -63.97 -1.34
CA THR A 46 -20.77 -64.23 -0.03
C THR A 46 -22.11 -63.53 0.08
N VAL A 47 -23.16 -64.26 0.50
CA VAL A 47 -24.53 -63.73 0.69
C VAL A 47 -25.07 -64.26 2.01
N CYS A 48 -25.89 -63.48 2.73
CA CYS A 48 -26.41 -63.95 4.01
C CYS A 48 -27.44 -65.06 3.85
N ARG A 49 -27.50 -65.96 4.83
CA ARG A 49 -28.44 -67.09 4.86
C ARG A 49 -29.88 -66.65 4.67
N SER A 50 -30.35 -65.64 5.40
CA SER A 50 -31.73 -65.12 5.28
C SER A 50 -32.08 -64.62 3.86
N CYS A 51 -31.14 -64.01 3.13
CA CYS A 51 -31.35 -63.62 1.73
C CYS A 51 -31.40 -64.82 0.80
N LEU A 52 -30.49 -65.77 0.97
CA LEU A 52 -30.47 -66.98 0.16
C LEU A 52 -31.72 -67.85 0.41
N GLU A 53 -32.22 -67.92 1.64
CA GLU A 53 -33.48 -68.61 1.97
C GLU A 53 -34.68 -67.95 1.28
N ARG A 54 -34.74 -66.61 1.25
CA ARG A 54 -35.79 -65.88 0.50
C ARG A 54 -35.69 -66.10 -1.02
N ILE A 55 -34.48 -66.09 -1.57
CA ILE A 55 -34.26 -66.35 -3.01
C ILE A 55 -34.64 -67.80 -3.36
N ALA A 56 -34.26 -68.76 -2.52
CA ALA A 56 -34.59 -70.17 -2.71
C ALA A 56 -36.09 -70.47 -2.51
N ALA A 57 -36.79 -69.63 -1.75
CA ALA A 57 -38.24 -69.74 -1.55
C ALA A 57 -39.07 -69.19 -2.72
N GLY A 58 -38.47 -68.44 -3.66
CA GLY A 58 -39.17 -67.91 -4.84
C GLY A 58 -39.63 -69.03 -5.78
N ASN A 59 -40.86 -68.90 -6.33
CA ASN A 59 -41.55 -69.96 -7.08
C ASN A 59 -40.75 -70.54 -8.27
N GLY A 60 -39.82 -69.79 -8.89
CA GLY A 60 -38.99 -70.27 -10.00
C GLY A 60 -37.78 -71.14 -9.61
N VAL A 61 -37.37 -71.16 -8.34
CA VAL A 61 -36.19 -71.92 -7.87
C VAL A 61 -36.55 -73.33 -7.41
N ARG A 62 -37.77 -73.51 -6.89
CA ARG A 62 -38.26 -74.82 -6.39
C ARG A 62 -38.36 -75.88 -7.49
N ASP A 63 -38.70 -75.49 -8.71
CA ASP A 63 -38.84 -76.40 -9.84
C ASP A 63 -37.50 -76.68 -10.57
N ALA A 64 -36.55 -75.74 -10.52
CA ALA A 64 -35.28 -75.82 -11.27
C ALA A 64 -34.08 -76.32 -10.44
N GLY A 65 -34.20 -76.46 -9.12
CA GLY A 65 -33.13 -76.93 -8.22
C GLY A 65 -31.87 -76.04 -8.20
N SER A 66 -31.95 -74.83 -8.77
CA SER A 66 -30.85 -73.88 -8.89
C SER A 66 -31.38 -72.44 -8.89
N PHE A 67 -30.56 -71.49 -8.44
CA PHE A 67 -30.88 -70.06 -8.38
C PHE A 67 -29.73 -69.23 -8.93
N ARG A 68 -29.99 -68.00 -9.36
CA ARG A 68 -28.91 -67.10 -9.82
C ARG A 68 -28.34 -66.30 -8.66
N CYS A 69 -27.01 -66.20 -8.60
CA CYS A 69 -26.33 -65.35 -7.64
C CYS A 69 -26.83 -63.89 -7.79
N PRO A 70 -27.25 -63.22 -6.71
CA PRO A 70 -27.76 -61.84 -6.81
C PRO A 70 -26.69 -60.82 -7.23
N ILE A 71 -25.41 -61.18 -7.09
CA ILE A 71 -24.28 -60.28 -7.38
C ILE A 71 -23.80 -60.50 -8.83
N CYS A 72 -23.31 -61.70 -9.18
CA CYS A 72 -22.76 -61.97 -10.51
C CYS A 72 -23.74 -62.64 -11.49
N ARG A 73 -24.95 -63.00 -11.06
CA ARG A 73 -26.00 -63.67 -11.86
C ARG A 73 -25.67 -65.07 -12.37
N GLU A 74 -24.56 -65.67 -11.95
CA GLU A 74 -24.21 -67.07 -12.25
C GLU A 74 -25.21 -68.05 -11.63
N THR A 75 -25.53 -69.14 -12.34
CA THR A 75 -26.51 -70.15 -11.89
C THR A 75 -25.86 -71.09 -10.88
N ILE A 76 -26.33 -71.05 -9.64
CA ILE A 76 -25.84 -71.84 -8.52
C ILE A 76 -26.80 -73.00 -8.24
N PRO A 77 -26.34 -74.26 -8.28
CA PRO A 77 -27.16 -75.41 -7.89
C PRO A 77 -27.41 -75.39 -6.37
N LEU A 78 -28.66 -75.62 -5.96
CA LEU A 78 -29.02 -75.68 -4.56
C LEU A 78 -28.68 -77.08 -4.00
N PRO A 79 -27.86 -77.20 -2.94
CA PRO A 79 -27.53 -78.50 -2.37
C PRO A 79 -28.76 -79.19 -1.78
N ARG A 80 -28.74 -80.53 -1.67
CA ARG A 80 -29.87 -81.32 -1.13
C ARG A 80 -30.27 -80.94 0.31
N GLY A 81 -29.37 -80.33 1.09
CA GLY A 81 -29.64 -79.78 2.42
C GLY A 81 -30.14 -78.32 2.43
N GLY A 82 -30.55 -77.79 1.27
CA GLY A 82 -30.97 -76.41 1.10
C GLY A 82 -29.85 -75.40 1.32
N VAL A 83 -30.22 -74.15 1.58
CA VAL A 83 -29.29 -73.03 1.79
C VAL A 83 -28.32 -73.27 2.95
N ASN A 84 -28.74 -74.03 3.96
CA ASN A 84 -27.90 -74.35 5.13
C ASN A 84 -26.67 -75.18 4.79
N ALA A 85 -26.75 -76.02 3.75
CA ALA A 85 -25.67 -76.87 3.30
C ALA A 85 -24.62 -76.13 2.43
N LEU A 86 -24.83 -74.85 2.13
CA LEU A 86 -23.78 -74.02 1.53
C LEU A 86 -22.66 -73.76 2.54
N PRO A 87 -21.39 -73.77 2.11
CA PRO A 87 -20.24 -73.58 2.99
C PRO A 87 -20.28 -72.18 3.64
N PRO A 88 -19.87 -72.06 4.91
CA PRO A 88 -19.71 -70.75 5.55
C PRO A 88 -18.53 -70.00 4.92
N SER A 89 -18.62 -68.67 4.81
CA SER A 89 -17.49 -67.87 4.34
C SER A 89 -16.42 -67.75 5.42
N PHE A 90 -15.29 -68.44 5.23
CA PHE A 90 -14.22 -68.49 6.24
C PHE A 90 -13.58 -67.12 6.48
N LEU A 91 -13.31 -66.36 5.41
CA LEU A 91 -12.69 -65.04 5.49
C LEU A 91 -13.58 -64.04 6.25
N VAL A 92 -14.87 -63.99 5.91
CA VAL A 92 -15.82 -63.10 6.58
C VAL A 92 -15.99 -63.50 8.05
N ASN A 93 -16.06 -64.80 8.37
CA ASN A 93 -16.16 -65.24 9.76
C ASN A 93 -14.88 -64.98 10.57
N GLN A 94 -13.69 -65.09 9.99
CA GLN A 94 -12.45 -64.71 10.67
C GLN A 94 -12.38 -63.20 10.93
N LEU A 95 -12.81 -62.38 9.95
CA LEU A 95 -12.89 -60.94 10.13
C LEU A 95 -13.92 -60.56 11.21
N LEU A 96 -15.08 -61.23 11.25
CA LEU A 96 -16.07 -61.05 12.31
C LEU A 96 -15.50 -61.40 13.69
N ASP A 97 -14.73 -62.49 13.82
CA ASP A 97 -14.09 -62.86 15.10
C ASP A 97 -13.00 -61.85 15.49
N LEU A 98 -12.20 -61.39 14.53
CA LEU A 98 -11.15 -60.39 14.75
C LEU A 98 -11.75 -59.03 15.19
N MET A 99 -12.86 -58.62 14.58
CA MET A 99 -13.61 -57.43 15.00
C MET A 99 -14.26 -57.60 16.37
N SER A 100 -14.78 -58.79 16.70
CA SER A 100 -15.36 -59.06 18.02
C SER A 100 -14.31 -58.95 19.14
N ARG A 101 -13.05 -59.29 18.82
CA ARG A 101 -11.91 -59.12 19.74
C ARG A 101 -11.49 -57.66 19.89
N GLN A 102 -11.56 -56.86 18.84
CA GLN A 102 -11.32 -55.40 18.90
C GLN A 102 -12.44 -54.61 19.60
N ARG A 103 -13.69 -55.10 19.56
CA ARG A 103 -14.86 -54.44 20.19
C ARG A 103 -14.94 -54.56 21.72
N ARG A 104 -14.03 -55.27 22.39
CA ARG A 104 -13.91 -55.16 23.85
C ARG A 104 -13.22 -53.85 24.21
N GLU A 105 -14.01 -52.79 24.15
CA GLU A 105 -13.97 -51.63 25.05
C GLU A 105 -12.60 -51.37 25.72
N VAL A 106 -11.79 -50.51 25.11
CA VAL A 106 -10.82 -49.72 25.87
C VAL A 106 -11.62 -48.68 26.65
N ILE A 107 -12.33 -49.11 27.70
CA ILE A 107 -12.78 -48.17 28.74
C ILE A 107 -11.50 -47.77 29.47
N PRO A 108 -11.05 -46.51 29.36
CA PRO A 108 -9.85 -46.09 30.06
C PRO A 108 -10.14 -46.19 31.55
N LYS A 109 -9.37 -47.05 32.22
CA LYS A 109 -9.43 -47.22 33.66
C LYS A 109 -8.46 -46.25 34.31
N CYS A 110 -8.70 -45.93 35.56
CA CYS A 110 -7.79 -45.06 36.28
C CYS A 110 -6.38 -45.67 36.31
N SER A 111 -5.37 -44.87 35.95
CA SER A 111 -3.96 -45.28 35.95
C SER A 111 -3.46 -45.71 37.33
N LEU A 112 -4.06 -45.16 38.40
CA LEU A 112 -3.77 -45.50 39.79
C LEU A 112 -4.64 -46.65 40.32
N HIS A 113 -5.85 -46.82 39.77
CA HIS A 113 -6.84 -47.80 40.24
C HIS A 113 -7.38 -48.61 39.06
N SER A 114 -6.66 -49.67 38.69
CA SER A 114 -6.92 -50.50 37.50
C SER A 114 -8.25 -51.26 37.53
N THR A 115 -8.93 -51.31 38.67
CA THR A 115 -10.26 -51.93 38.83
C THR A 115 -11.42 -50.92 38.76
N GLN A 116 -11.13 -49.62 38.67
CA GLN A 116 -12.14 -48.56 38.70
C GLN A 116 -12.28 -47.89 37.33
N GLU A 117 -13.52 -47.73 36.90
CA GLU A 117 -13.88 -47.01 35.68
C GLU A 117 -13.81 -45.49 35.89
N LEU A 118 -13.52 -44.77 34.81
CA LEU A 118 -13.53 -43.31 34.80
C LEU A 118 -14.96 -42.77 34.59
N LEU A 119 -15.27 -41.71 35.33
CA LEU A 119 -16.50 -40.94 35.29
C LEU A 119 -16.16 -39.51 34.85
N PHE A 120 -17.11 -38.85 34.19
CA PHE A 120 -16.99 -37.46 33.77
C PHE A 120 -18.11 -36.63 34.39
N CYS A 121 -17.77 -35.51 34.99
CA CYS A 121 -18.74 -34.54 35.47
C CYS A 121 -18.95 -33.45 34.41
N GLU A 122 -20.16 -33.35 33.86
CA GLU A 122 -20.52 -32.31 32.90
C GLU A 122 -20.55 -30.91 33.54
N THR A 123 -20.79 -30.83 34.85
CA THR A 123 -20.86 -29.56 35.60
C THR A 123 -19.49 -28.97 35.89
N CYS A 124 -18.48 -29.82 36.14
CA CYS A 124 -17.12 -29.41 36.53
C CYS A 124 -16.07 -29.62 35.43
N ASP A 125 -16.47 -30.18 34.28
CA ASP A 125 -15.61 -30.53 33.15
C ASP A 125 -14.36 -31.34 33.56
N CYS A 126 -14.55 -32.33 34.43
CA CYS A 126 -13.45 -33.10 34.99
C CYS A 126 -13.69 -34.62 34.91
N VAL A 127 -12.63 -35.37 34.62
CA VAL A 127 -12.61 -36.84 34.58
C VAL A 127 -11.97 -37.39 35.86
N PHE A 128 -12.63 -38.35 36.50
CA PHE A 128 -12.16 -38.92 37.76
C PHE A 128 -12.59 -40.38 37.93
N CYS A 129 -12.03 -41.09 38.92
CA CYS A 129 -12.57 -42.37 39.39
C CYS A 129 -13.03 -42.24 40.84
N ARG A 130 -13.94 -43.11 41.28
CA ARG A 130 -14.58 -43.03 42.61
C ARG A 130 -13.60 -43.04 43.80
N VAL A 131 -12.39 -43.56 43.60
CA VAL A 131 -11.36 -43.69 44.65
C VAL A 131 -10.38 -42.52 44.64
N CYS A 132 -10.10 -41.92 43.48
CA CYS A 132 -9.20 -40.75 43.36
C CYS A 132 -9.90 -39.43 43.73
N THR A 133 -11.23 -39.41 43.79
CA THR A 133 -11.99 -38.20 44.11
C THR A 133 -11.75 -37.74 45.54
N THR A 134 -11.23 -36.53 45.67
CA THR A 134 -11.17 -35.77 46.93
C THR A 134 -11.87 -34.43 46.73
N GLY A 135 -12.58 -33.93 47.74
CA GLY A 135 -13.41 -32.71 47.63
C GLY A 135 -14.88 -32.97 47.26
N ALA A 136 -15.49 -32.11 46.42
CA ALA A 136 -16.93 -32.06 46.12
C ALA A 136 -17.57 -33.35 45.55
N HIS A 137 -16.76 -34.33 45.14
CA HIS A 137 -17.18 -35.65 44.67
C HIS A 137 -16.76 -36.81 45.59
N GLY A 138 -16.18 -36.53 46.76
CA GLY A 138 -15.93 -37.50 47.83
C GLY A 138 -17.19 -37.72 48.67
N ASN A 139 -17.29 -38.87 49.36
CA ASN A 139 -18.47 -39.33 50.13
C ASN A 139 -18.92 -38.39 51.29
N GLY A 140 -19.36 -37.18 50.98
CA GLY A 140 -19.83 -36.16 51.93
C GLY A 140 -20.76 -35.16 51.25
N THR A 141 -22.05 -35.32 51.51
CA THR A 141 -23.15 -34.32 51.58
C THR A 141 -23.42 -33.28 50.48
N GLU A 142 -22.59 -33.07 49.45
CA GLU A 142 -22.89 -32.13 48.34
C GLU A 142 -23.10 -32.81 46.96
N SER A 143 -23.17 -34.13 46.92
CA SER A 143 -23.20 -34.92 45.67
C SER A 143 -24.53 -34.86 44.88
N GLY A 144 -25.46 -33.96 45.22
CA GLY A 144 -26.80 -33.89 44.61
C GLY A 144 -26.95 -32.93 43.42
N GLN A 145 -25.97 -32.05 43.16
CA GLN A 145 -26.11 -30.97 42.17
C GLN A 145 -25.29 -31.16 40.89
N HIS A 146 -24.42 -32.16 40.81
CA HIS A 146 -23.51 -32.35 39.68
C HIS A 146 -23.96 -33.51 38.79
N THR A 147 -24.05 -33.28 37.48
CA THR A 147 -24.38 -34.33 36.51
C THR A 147 -23.12 -35.10 36.18
N VAL A 148 -23.06 -36.35 36.62
CA VAL A 148 -21.93 -37.26 36.40
C VAL A 148 -22.39 -38.43 35.53
N ILE A 149 -21.67 -38.64 34.43
CA ILE A 149 -21.92 -39.74 33.50
C ILE A 149 -20.68 -40.63 33.37
N PRO A 150 -20.83 -41.91 32.98
CA PRO A 150 -19.71 -42.75 32.59
C PRO A 150 -18.88 -42.08 31.48
N PHE A 151 -17.56 -42.08 31.62
CA PHE A 151 -16.67 -41.37 30.67
C PHE A 151 -16.77 -41.92 29.25
N SER A 152 -17.09 -43.22 29.09
CA SER A 152 -17.38 -43.84 27.79
C SER A 152 -18.57 -43.20 27.06
N ILE A 153 -19.60 -42.79 27.80
CA ILE A 153 -20.78 -42.12 27.25
C ILE A 153 -20.46 -40.66 26.91
N ALA A 154 -19.66 -39.99 27.74
CA ALA A 154 -19.18 -38.63 27.49
C ALA A 154 -18.37 -38.54 26.19
N ILE A 155 -17.38 -39.43 26.01
CA ILE A 155 -16.57 -39.50 24.78
C ILE A 155 -17.46 -39.73 23.57
N LYS A 156 -18.39 -40.69 23.63
CA LYS A 156 -19.27 -41.00 22.50
C LYS A 156 -20.12 -39.79 22.10
N ARG A 157 -20.73 -39.10 23.06
CA ARG A 157 -21.54 -37.89 22.81
C ARG A 157 -20.70 -36.74 22.26
N MET A 158 -19.51 -36.50 22.82
CA MET A 158 -18.63 -35.43 22.35
C MET A 158 -18.12 -35.70 20.93
N SER A 159 -17.80 -36.96 20.60
CA SER A 159 -17.43 -37.36 19.25
C SER A 159 -18.57 -37.18 18.24
N GLU A 160 -19.81 -37.54 18.60
CA GLU A 160 -21.00 -37.32 17.75
C GLU A 160 -21.27 -35.82 17.53
N ILE A 161 -21.10 -34.98 18.55
CA ILE A 161 -21.23 -33.51 18.43
C ILE A 161 -20.12 -32.92 17.55
N LEU A 162 -18.88 -33.41 17.70
CA LEU A 162 -17.75 -32.98 16.90
C LEU A 162 -17.97 -33.33 15.42
N LEU A 163 -18.42 -34.55 15.12
CA LEU A 163 -18.76 -35.00 13.78
C LEU A 163 -19.90 -34.17 13.18
N TYR A 164 -20.98 -33.92 13.93
CA TYR A 164 -22.07 -33.07 13.48
C TYR A 164 -21.59 -31.64 13.13
N LYS A 165 -20.76 -31.04 13.98
CA LYS A 165 -20.19 -29.70 13.72
C LYS A 165 -19.23 -29.70 12.52
N ALA A 166 -18.43 -30.76 12.35
CA ALA A 166 -17.55 -30.92 11.19
C ALA A 166 -18.38 -31.01 9.89
N HIS A 167 -19.45 -31.80 9.87
CA HIS A 167 -20.34 -31.91 8.71
C HIS A 167 -21.03 -30.59 8.36
N LEU A 168 -21.48 -29.84 9.38
CA LEU A 168 -22.08 -28.51 9.17
C LEU A 168 -21.05 -27.50 8.60
N CYS A 169 -19.80 -27.59 9.04
CA CYS A 169 -18.71 -26.76 8.52
C CYS A 169 -18.43 -27.09 7.04
N ILE A 170 -18.31 -28.37 6.69
CA ILE A 170 -18.10 -28.83 5.31
C ILE A 170 -19.24 -28.36 4.40
N SER A 171 -20.50 -28.48 4.84
CA SER A 171 -21.66 -28.01 4.07
C SER A 171 -21.61 -26.51 3.78
N LYS A 172 -21.22 -25.69 4.78
CA LYS A 172 -21.05 -24.24 4.58
C LYS A 172 -19.90 -23.89 3.65
N LEU A 173 -18.77 -24.60 3.77
CA LEU A 173 -17.61 -24.41 2.90
C LEU A 173 -17.93 -24.77 1.44
N ASN A 174 -18.65 -25.86 1.21
CA ASN A 174 -19.09 -26.26 -0.13
C ASN A 174 -20.01 -25.20 -0.76
N LYS A 175 -20.96 -24.64 0.01
CA LYS A 175 -21.83 -23.58 -0.49
C LYS A 175 -21.08 -22.27 -0.76
N ALA A 176 -20.07 -21.94 0.05
CA ALA A 176 -19.19 -20.81 -0.22
C ALA A 176 -18.36 -21.03 -1.49
N ALA A 177 -17.85 -22.25 -1.71
CA ALA A 177 -17.10 -22.60 -2.91
C ALA A 177 -17.95 -22.48 -4.17
N GLU A 178 -19.20 -22.95 -4.14
CA GLU A 178 -20.15 -22.83 -5.27
C GLU A 178 -20.40 -21.35 -5.63
N ASN A 179 -20.70 -20.50 -4.65
CA ASN A 179 -20.91 -19.08 -4.87
C ASN A 179 -19.69 -18.38 -5.50
N VAL A 180 -18.48 -18.73 -5.04
CA VAL A 180 -17.24 -18.17 -5.59
C VAL A 180 -17.02 -18.65 -7.02
N ASN A 181 -17.31 -19.92 -7.31
CA ASN A 181 -17.14 -20.49 -8.64
C ASN A 181 -18.12 -19.88 -9.67
N ASP A 182 -19.35 -19.58 -9.25
CA ASP A 182 -20.32 -18.85 -10.07
C ASP A 182 -19.84 -17.43 -10.40
N GLU A 183 -19.22 -16.74 -9.43
CA GLU A 183 -18.73 -15.38 -9.64
C GLU A 183 -17.46 -15.36 -10.51
N ILE A 184 -16.60 -16.38 -10.41
CA ILE A 184 -15.48 -16.60 -11.34
C ILE A 184 -16.01 -16.74 -12.78
N THR A 185 -17.03 -17.57 -12.98
CA THR A 185 -17.61 -17.81 -14.31
C THR A 185 -18.21 -16.54 -14.92
N LYS A 186 -18.87 -15.70 -14.11
CA LYS A 186 -19.40 -14.40 -14.57
C LYS A 186 -18.30 -13.40 -14.88
N LEU A 187 -17.23 -13.39 -14.08
CA LEU A 187 -16.09 -12.52 -14.31
C LEU A 187 -15.41 -12.85 -15.64
N ASP A 188 -15.24 -14.13 -15.96
CA ASP A 188 -14.65 -14.58 -17.22
C ASP A 188 -15.49 -14.13 -18.42
N SER A 189 -16.82 -14.34 -18.39
CA SER A 189 -17.73 -13.90 -19.45
C SER A 189 -17.70 -12.38 -19.64
N THR A 190 -17.70 -11.61 -18.55
CA THR A 190 -17.69 -10.14 -18.61
C THR A 190 -16.34 -9.61 -19.10
N ALA A 191 -15.25 -10.28 -18.76
CA ALA A 191 -13.92 -9.94 -19.24
C ALA A 191 -13.82 -10.14 -20.76
N GLU A 192 -14.37 -11.23 -21.28
CA GLU A 192 -14.35 -11.55 -22.72
C GLU A 192 -15.14 -10.52 -23.54
N GLU A 193 -16.34 -10.14 -23.10
CA GLU A 193 -17.12 -9.04 -23.71
C GLU A 193 -16.37 -7.70 -23.67
N THR A 194 -15.66 -7.44 -22.57
CA THR A 194 -14.86 -6.22 -22.43
C THR A 194 -13.65 -6.23 -23.37
N PHE A 195 -13.01 -7.37 -23.58
CA PHE A 195 -11.90 -7.50 -24.52
C PHE A 195 -12.34 -7.22 -25.95
N GLU A 196 -13.52 -7.71 -26.35
CA GLU A 196 -14.07 -7.47 -27.69
C GLU A 196 -14.38 -5.97 -27.92
N ALA A 197 -14.96 -5.29 -26.93
CA ALA A 197 -15.20 -3.85 -26.99
C ALA A 197 -13.92 -3.01 -27.08
N ILE A 198 -12.86 -3.40 -26.36
CA ILE A 198 -11.54 -2.74 -26.44
C ILE A 198 -10.95 -2.91 -27.84
N ASN A 199 -10.98 -4.12 -28.39
CA ASN A 199 -10.45 -4.41 -29.72
C ASN A 199 -11.17 -3.59 -30.81
N GLN A 200 -12.49 -3.47 -30.72
CA GLN A 200 -13.27 -2.65 -31.66
C GLN A 200 -12.88 -1.16 -31.57
N SER A 201 -12.73 -0.63 -30.35
CA SER A 201 -12.37 0.78 -30.12
C SER A 201 -10.98 1.13 -30.67
N VAL A 202 -10.00 0.21 -30.53
CA VAL A 202 -8.63 0.39 -31.07
C VAL A 202 -8.62 0.33 -32.60
N GLN A 203 -9.47 -0.50 -33.20
CA GLN A 203 -9.59 -0.62 -34.66
C GLN A 203 -10.08 0.70 -35.30
N GLU A 204 -10.98 1.42 -34.63
CA GLU A 204 -11.48 2.72 -35.09
C GLU A 204 -10.38 3.79 -35.15
N ILE A 205 -9.54 3.89 -34.10
CA ILE A 205 -8.39 4.82 -34.07
C ILE A 205 -7.38 4.49 -35.17
N THR A 206 -7.09 3.20 -35.36
CA THR A 206 -6.15 2.74 -36.38
C THR A 206 -6.58 3.19 -37.78
N THR A 207 -7.88 3.16 -38.06
CA THR A 207 -8.45 3.61 -39.34
C THR A 207 -8.21 5.10 -39.59
N VAL A 208 -8.41 5.94 -38.57
CA VAL A 208 -8.20 7.40 -38.67
C VAL A 208 -6.72 7.74 -38.91
N LEU A 209 -5.80 7.02 -38.26
CA LEU A 209 -4.35 7.23 -38.44
C LEU A 209 -3.89 6.88 -39.86
N GLU A 210 -4.35 5.76 -40.42
CA GLU A 210 -4.00 5.36 -41.79
C GLU A 210 -4.58 6.31 -42.85
N GLN A 211 -5.77 6.88 -42.60
CA GLN A 211 -6.32 7.93 -43.46
C GLN A 211 -5.44 9.18 -43.47
N ARG A 212 -5.02 9.67 -42.29
CA ARG A 212 -4.18 10.88 -42.19
C ARG A 212 -2.81 10.70 -42.85
N ARG A 213 -2.22 9.51 -42.71
CA ARG A 213 -0.98 9.13 -43.40
C ARG A 213 -1.13 9.24 -44.92
N SER A 214 -2.24 8.73 -45.46
CA SER A 214 -2.51 8.75 -46.91
C SER A 214 -2.63 10.18 -47.45
N GLU A 215 -3.33 11.06 -46.73
CA GLU A 215 -3.47 12.48 -47.09
C GLU A 215 -2.13 13.23 -47.13
N LEU A 216 -1.25 13.02 -46.14
CA LEU A 216 0.06 13.67 -46.07
C LEU A 216 0.96 13.26 -47.25
N ILE A 217 0.93 11.98 -47.60
CA ILE A 217 1.67 11.46 -48.76
C ILE A 217 1.17 12.11 -50.06
N GLU A 218 -0.15 12.27 -50.19
CA GLU A 218 -0.75 12.87 -51.38
C GLU A 218 -0.44 14.37 -51.51
N MET A 219 -0.43 15.11 -50.40
CA MET A 219 0.00 16.51 -50.36
C MET A 219 1.45 16.68 -50.82
N VAL A 220 2.38 15.85 -50.34
CA VAL A 220 3.80 15.90 -50.75
C VAL A 220 3.95 15.57 -52.24
N LYS A 221 3.22 14.57 -52.75
CA LYS A 221 3.20 14.25 -54.19
C LYS A 221 2.73 15.42 -55.04
N LYS A 222 1.66 16.10 -54.61
CA LYS A 222 1.12 17.28 -55.30
C LYS A 222 2.13 18.43 -55.32
N LEU A 223 2.75 18.74 -54.18
CA LEU A 223 3.77 19.80 -54.07
C LEU A 223 4.99 19.52 -54.95
N LYS A 224 5.48 18.27 -54.94
CA LYS A 224 6.56 17.83 -55.83
C LYS A 224 6.20 18.06 -57.30
N ASN A 225 5.00 17.67 -57.72
CA ASN A 225 4.57 17.80 -59.11
C ASN A 225 4.45 19.28 -59.53
N THR A 226 3.98 20.16 -58.64
CA THR A 226 3.91 21.61 -58.91
C THR A 226 5.31 22.22 -59.04
N LYS A 227 6.22 21.95 -58.10
CA LYS A 227 7.62 22.42 -58.19
C LYS A 227 8.30 21.91 -59.46
N LYS A 228 8.10 20.63 -59.79
CA LYS A 228 8.65 20.00 -61.01
C LYS A 228 8.13 20.70 -62.27
N LYS A 229 6.83 20.98 -62.34
CA LYS A 229 6.22 21.66 -63.50
C LYS A 229 6.82 23.05 -63.73
N ILE A 230 7.03 23.84 -62.67
CA ILE A 230 7.64 25.18 -62.78
C ILE A 230 9.06 25.09 -63.37
N LEU A 231 9.83 24.09 -62.96
CA LEU A 231 11.17 23.84 -63.46
C LEU A 231 11.15 23.33 -64.91
N GLU A 232 10.21 22.46 -65.27
CA GLU A 232 10.01 21.99 -66.65
C GLU A 232 9.61 23.13 -67.59
N ASP A 233 8.70 24.02 -67.16
CA ASP A 233 8.30 25.21 -67.90
C ASP A 233 9.48 26.19 -68.08
N GLN A 234 10.29 26.41 -67.04
CA GLN A 234 11.51 27.23 -67.14
C GLN A 234 12.54 26.59 -68.10
N LEU A 235 12.72 25.27 -68.03
CA LEU A 235 13.64 24.54 -68.89
C LEU A 235 13.22 24.66 -70.36
N SER A 236 11.92 24.53 -70.66
CA SER A 236 11.39 24.70 -72.02
C SER A 236 11.67 26.10 -72.59
N ILE A 237 11.56 27.15 -71.75
CA ILE A 237 11.91 28.53 -72.16
C ILE A 237 13.41 28.66 -72.44
N ILE A 238 14.26 28.10 -71.58
CA ILE A 238 15.71 28.10 -71.76
C ILE A 238 16.09 27.38 -73.05
N GLU A 239 15.51 26.21 -73.31
CA GLU A 239 15.76 25.43 -74.53
C GLU A 239 15.33 26.19 -75.79
N SER A 240 14.15 26.83 -75.78
CA SER A 240 13.69 27.64 -76.91
C SER A 240 14.60 28.85 -77.19
N GLU A 241 15.03 29.58 -76.16
CA GLU A 241 15.96 30.71 -76.34
C GLU A 241 17.36 30.24 -76.77
N LYS A 242 17.83 29.11 -76.23
CA LYS A 242 19.08 28.48 -76.65
C LYS A 242 19.03 28.13 -78.13
N GLU A 243 17.96 27.50 -78.60
CA GLU A 243 17.78 27.17 -80.03
C GLU A 243 17.78 28.42 -80.92
N LYS A 244 17.08 29.49 -80.51
CA LYS A 244 17.09 30.77 -81.24
C LYS A 244 18.49 31.37 -81.34
N VAL A 245 19.25 31.36 -80.24
CA VAL A 245 20.64 31.85 -80.23
C VAL A 245 21.54 30.95 -81.09
N GLN A 246 21.37 29.62 -81.02
CA GLN A 246 22.10 28.66 -81.85
C GLN A 246 21.84 28.87 -83.35
N LEU A 247 20.58 29.11 -83.73
CA LEU A 247 20.16 29.46 -85.09
C LEU A 247 20.76 30.80 -85.56
N GLN A 248 20.81 31.80 -84.69
CA GLN A 248 21.46 33.09 -84.98
C GLN A 248 22.98 32.97 -85.10
N CYS A 249 23.59 31.97 -84.45
CA CYS A 249 25.02 31.70 -84.54
C CYS A 249 25.41 30.92 -85.81
N ASN A 250 24.51 30.06 -86.31
CA ASN A 250 24.74 29.33 -87.55
C ASN A 250 24.77 30.29 -88.75
N GLY A 251 25.93 30.38 -89.41
CA GLY A 251 26.17 31.27 -90.55
C GLY A 251 27.04 32.50 -90.24
N LEU A 252 27.46 32.72 -88.99
CA LEU A 252 28.33 33.85 -88.61
C LEU A 252 29.79 33.70 -89.07
N GLN A 253 30.23 32.51 -89.49
CA GLN A 253 31.61 32.24 -89.92
C GLN A 253 32.03 32.92 -91.23
N TYR A 254 31.11 33.51 -92.00
CA TYR A 254 31.39 34.08 -93.33
C TYR A 254 30.97 35.55 -93.51
N GLN A 255 30.72 36.30 -92.43
CA GLN A 255 30.37 37.73 -92.54
C GLN A 255 31.60 38.65 -92.65
N VAL A 256 31.63 39.50 -93.69
CA VAL A 256 32.79 40.36 -94.04
C VAL A 256 32.59 41.84 -93.66
N GLU A 257 31.36 42.26 -93.33
CA GLU A 257 31.05 43.66 -92.97
C GLU A 257 31.13 43.95 -91.48
N VAL A 258 32.13 44.74 -91.08
CA VAL A 258 32.41 45.14 -89.69
C VAL A 258 31.21 45.81 -89.00
N ARG A 259 30.46 46.66 -89.70
CA ARG A 259 29.33 47.42 -89.15
C ARG A 259 28.15 46.52 -88.74
N ASN A 260 27.88 45.48 -89.53
CA ASN A 260 26.85 44.50 -89.24
C ASN A 260 27.24 43.58 -88.08
N ILE A 261 28.54 43.28 -87.92
CA ILE A 261 29.09 42.54 -86.79
C ILE A 261 28.93 43.35 -85.49
N THR A 262 29.25 44.65 -85.49
CA THR A 262 29.14 45.49 -84.27
C THR A 262 27.70 45.65 -83.80
N ASN A 263 26.74 45.85 -84.71
CA ASN A 263 25.32 45.93 -84.34
C ASN A 263 24.81 44.60 -83.74
N ARG A 264 25.23 43.46 -84.30
CA ARG A 264 24.86 42.13 -83.77
C ARG A 264 25.50 41.84 -82.42
N ILE A 265 26.75 42.26 -82.18
CA ILE A 265 27.38 42.19 -80.87
C ILE A 265 26.60 43.02 -79.84
N SER A 266 26.17 44.22 -80.21
CA SER A 266 25.31 45.05 -79.35
C SER A 266 23.97 44.35 -79.03
N ASP A 267 23.33 43.72 -80.01
CA ASP A 267 22.07 42.99 -79.80
C ASP A 267 22.26 41.72 -78.95
N LEU A 268 23.37 41.00 -79.13
CA LEU A 268 23.74 39.85 -78.30
C LEU A 268 24.07 40.27 -76.86
N ASN A 269 24.78 41.38 -76.65
CA ASN A 269 25.08 41.91 -75.32
C ASN A 269 23.80 42.35 -74.60
N LYS A 270 22.86 43.02 -75.28
CA LYS A 270 21.54 43.35 -74.71
C LYS A 270 20.74 42.10 -74.33
N LYS A 271 20.83 41.03 -75.14
CA LYS A 271 20.19 39.74 -74.81
C LYS A 271 20.90 39.04 -73.65
N LEU A 272 22.23 39.11 -73.58
CA LEU A 272 23.03 38.55 -72.49
C LEU A 272 22.65 39.20 -71.14
N ASP A 273 22.44 40.51 -71.13
CA ASP A 273 21.94 41.24 -69.96
C ASP A 273 20.53 40.78 -69.54
N SER A 274 19.66 40.42 -70.50
CA SER A 274 18.32 39.88 -70.21
C SER A 274 18.31 38.41 -69.75
N LEU A 275 19.35 37.63 -70.08
CA LEU A 275 19.50 36.23 -69.70
C LEU A 275 19.95 36.04 -68.25
N ASN A 276 20.54 37.07 -67.64
CA ASN A 276 20.89 37.07 -66.21
C ASN A 276 19.67 36.78 -65.30
N ALA A 277 18.45 37.05 -65.77
CA ALA A 277 17.21 36.78 -65.03
C ALA A 277 16.75 35.30 -65.06
N VAL A 278 17.36 34.45 -65.89
CA VAL A 278 16.96 33.03 -66.09
C VAL A 278 18.07 32.06 -65.64
N MET A 279 19.22 32.58 -65.18
CA MET A 279 20.38 31.79 -64.75
C MET A 279 20.12 30.93 -63.51
N GLU A 280 19.30 31.42 -62.58
CA GLU A 280 18.95 30.69 -61.36
C GLU A 280 17.64 29.90 -61.55
N PRO A 281 17.56 28.66 -61.04
CA PRO A 281 16.32 27.90 -61.04
C PRO A 281 15.26 28.64 -60.22
N ARG A 282 14.07 28.85 -60.80
CA ARG A 282 12.96 29.60 -60.19
C ARG A 282 12.37 28.90 -58.96
N GLU A 283 12.72 27.64 -58.75
CA GLU A 283 12.27 26.84 -57.63
C GLU A 283 13.38 25.86 -57.19
N ASN A 284 13.42 25.49 -55.91
CA ASN A 284 14.45 24.60 -55.39
C ASN A 284 13.95 23.16 -55.20
N ALA A 285 14.89 22.21 -55.11
CA ALA A 285 14.58 20.80 -54.86
C ALA A 285 14.23 20.50 -53.39
N PHE A 286 14.20 21.50 -52.51
CA PHE A 286 14.02 21.31 -51.08
C PHE A 286 12.58 20.91 -50.77
N LEU A 287 12.43 19.68 -50.28
CA LEU A 287 11.21 19.12 -49.69
C LEU A 287 11.63 18.46 -48.38
N LYS A 288 11.24 19.03 -47.25
CA LYS A 288 11.51 18.49 -45.92
C LYS A 288 10.18 18.29 -45.21
N TYR A 289 9.94 17.07 -44.72
CA TYR A 289 8.88 16.82 -43.77
C TYR A 289 9.41 17.19 -42.38
N GLU A 290 9.09 18.39 -41.92
CA GLU A 290 9.34 18.79 -40.54
C GLU A 290 8.19 18.29 -39.67
N HIS A 291 8.54 17.46 -38.69
CA HIS A 291 7.65 17.08 -37.60
C HIS A 291 8.29 17.62 -36.33
N ASP A 292 7.47 18.21 -35.48
CA ASP A 292 7.92 18.76 -34.21
C ASP A 292 8.39 17.59 -33.33
N HIS A 293 9.67 17.59 -32.98
CA HIS A 293 10.27 16.48 -32.24
C HIS A 293 9.67 16.43 -30.83
N ASN A 294 9.10 15.27 -30.48
CA ASN A 294 8.59 14.81 -29.18
C ASN A 294 7.22 15.29 -28.69
N SER A 295 6.68 16.45 -29.07
CA SER A 295 5.36 16.89 -28.56
C SER A 295 4.20 16.10 -29.16
N ALA A 296 4.06 16.07 -30.49
CA ALA A 296 2.94 15.39 -31.15
C ALA A 296 2.92 13.88 -30.89
N SER A 297 4.10 13.24 -30.85
CA SER A 297 4.19 11.82 -30.48
C SER A 297 3.84 11.60 -29.01
N SER A 298 4.30 12.48 -28.10
CA SER A 298 3.94 12.43 -26.68
C SER A 298 2.45 12.72 -26.45
N ASP A 299 1.84 13.60 -27.24
CA ASP A 299 0.43 13.99 -27.12
C ASP A 299 -0.48 12.90 -27.69
N ILE A 300 -0.08 12.24 -28.78
CA ILE A 300 -0.75 11.02 -29.26
C ILE A 300 -0.57 9.91 -28.22
N GLU A 301 0.63 9.72 -27.67
CA GLU A 301 0.88 8.72 -26.60
C GLU A 301 0.07 9.04 -25.33
N LYS A 302 -0.10 10.31 -24.98
CA LYS A 302 -0.95 10.78 -23.88
C LYS A 302 -2.43 10.55 -24.18
N SER A 303 -2.88 10.91 -25.38
CA SER A 303 -4.28 10.72 -25.81
C SER A 303 -4.64 9.23 -25.91
N LEU A 304 -3.70 8.39 -26.36
CA LEU A 304 -3.84 6.93 -26.35
C LEU A 304 -3.83 6.35 -24.93
N ARG A 305 -3.06 6.93 -24.01
CA ARG A 305 -3.10 6.59 -22.58
C ARG A 305 -4.41 6.98 -21.90
N GLU A 306 -5.08 8.02 -22.39
CA GLU A 306 -6.40 8.45 -21.90
C GLU A 306 -7.57 7.70 -22.57
N PHE A 307 -7.35 7.15 -23.77
CA PHE A 307 -8.33 6.36 -24.50
C PHE A 307 -8.56 5.00 -23.83
N GLY A 308 -9.81 4.75 -23.40
CA GLY A 308 -10.20 3.50 -22.73
C GLY A 308 -10.07 3.50 -21.20
N ARG A 309 -9.97 4.66 -20.55
CA ARG A 309 -9.97 4.75 -19.08
C ARG A 309 -11.31 4.27 -18.51
N LYS A 310 -11.33 3.08 -17.89
CA LYS A 310 -12.54 2.48 -17.28
C LYS A 310 -13.14 3.40 -16.21
N MET A 311 -14.42 3.72 -16.35
CA MET A 311 -15.28 4.19 -15.26
C MET A 311 -15.86 2.96 -14.56
N ASN A 312 -15.36 2.62 -13.37
CA ASN A 312 -16.02 1.61 -12.54
C ASN A 312 -16.93 2.30 -11.52
N PHE A 313 -18.23 2.06 -11.66
CA PHE A 313 -19.23 2.25 -10.61
C PHE A 313 -19.00 1.22 -9.48
N LEU A 314 -19.20 1.67 -8.24
CA LEU A 314 -19.09 0.93 -7.00
C LEU A 314 -19.76 -0.46 -7.05
N VAL A 315 -19.02 -1.53 -6.72
CA VAL A 315 -19.37 -2.51 -5.67
C VAL A 315 -18.08 -3.00 -4.99
N LEU A 316 -18.17 -3.11 -3.67
CA LEU A 316 -17.16 -3.50 -2.69
C LEU A 316 -16.41 -4.81 -2.99
N ALA A 317 -15.14 -4.79 -2.56
CA ALA A 317 -14.29 -5.91 -2.16
C ALA A 317 -13.72 -6.83 -3.27
N SER A 318 -12.39 -6.93 -3.26
CA SER A 318 -11.56 -8.05 -3.73
C SER A 318 -11.27 -8.26 -5.22
N VAL A 319 -10.88 -7.24 -5.99
CA VAL A 319 -9.99 -7.43 -7.17
C VAL A 319 -9.11 -6.18 -7.44
N LEU A 320 -7.98 -6.06 -6.73
CA LEU A 320 -6.84 -5.18 -7.08
C LEU A 320 -5.56 -6.03 -7.24
N ALA A 321 -5.72 -7.25 -7.75
CA ALA A 321 -4.65 -8.26 -7.84
C ALA A 321 -4.38 -8.75 -9.27
N ALA A 322 -4.72 -7.97 -10.30
CA ALA A 322 -4.29 -8.25 -11.67
C ALA A 322 -4.34 -6.98 -12.54
N PHE A 323 -3.34 -6.79 -13.40
CA PHE A 323 -3.10 -5.64 -14.28
C PHE A 323 -2.29 -4.45 -13.73
N SER A 324 -1.29 -4.75 -12.91
CA SER A 324 0.06 -4.21 -13.08
C SER A 324 0.95 -5.24 -13.80
N LEU A 325 0.54 -5.66 -15.00
CA LEU A 325 1.34 -6.52 -15.88
C LEU A 325 2.19 -5.65 -16.83
N GLY A 326 2.99 -4.76 -16.24
CA GLY A 326 4.39 -4.70 -16.64
C GLY A 326 5.09 -5.60 -15.63
N SER A 327 5.61 -6.74 -16.06
CA SER A 327 6.16 -7.80 -15.19
C SER A 327 6.81 -7.24 -13.93
N CYS A 328 6.07 -7.26 -12.82
CA CYS A 328 6.66 -7.19 -11.50
C CYS A 328 7.25 -8.58 -11.29
N GLN A 329 8.45 -8.79 -11.84
CA GLN A 329 9.29 -9.87 -11.36
C GLN A 329 9.44 -9.63 -9.87
N ARG A 330 8.85 -10.52 -9.05
CA ARG A 330 9.32 -10.68 -7.67
C ARG A 330 10.83 -10.83 -7.78
N THR A 331 11.55 -9.85 -7.28
CA THR A 331 13.00 -9.90 -7.19
C THR A 331 13.34 -11.13 -6.38
N THR A 332 13.85 -12.16 -7.05
CA THR A 332 14.30 -13.32 -6.31
C THR A 332 15.56 -12.88 -5.57
N THR A 333 15.78 -13.43 -4.37
CA THR A 333 16.97 -13.12 -3.57
C THR A 333 18.29 -13.41 -4.28
N ASP A 334 18.24 -14.15 -5.39
CA ASP A 334 19.38 -14.45 -6.25
C ASP A 334 19.65 -13.37 -7.31
N ASP A 335 18.66 -12.55 -7.69
CA ASP A 335 18.84 -11.46 -8.65
C ASP A 335 19.75 -10.35 -8.08
N GLU A 336 19.55 -10.00 -6.81
CA GLU A 336 20.37 -9.02 -6.05
C GLU A 336 21.86 -9.41 -5.97
N LYS A 337 22.20 -10.69 -6.15
CA LYS A 337 23.60 -11.13 -6.17
C LYS A 337 24.31 -10.75 -7.48
N THR A 338 23.56 -10.35 -8.50
CA THR A 338 24.09 -10.01 -9.82
C THR A 338 24.32 -8.52 -9.97
N ALA A 339 25.42 -8.12 -10.63
CA ALA A 339 25.66 -6.72 -10.96
C ALA A 339 24.56 -6.12 -11.85
N LYS A 340 23.94 -6.95 -12.71
CA LYS A 340 22.87 -6.55 -13.62
C LYS A 340 21.64 -5.99 -12.90
N TYR A 341 21.26 -6.60 -11.78
CA TYR A 341 20.14 -6.12 -10.98
C TYR A 341 20.37 -4.67 -10.50
N TRP A 342 21.53 -4.40 -9.90
CA TRP A 342 21.89 -3.07 -9.40
C TRP A 342 22.11 -2.05 -10.52
N GLU A 343 22.63 -2.49 -11.68
CA GLU A 343 22.72 -1.64 -12.87
C GLU A 343 21.33 -1.21 -13.35
N GLN A 344 20.37 -2.15 -13.41
CA GLN A 344 18.99 -1.88 -13.83
C GLN A 344 18.26 -0.97 -12.84
N ASP A 345 18.41 -1.23 -11.53
CA ASP A 345 17.85 -0.37 -10.49
C ASP A 345 18.43 1.06 -10.55
N GLY A 346 19.76 1.17 -10.65
CA GLY A 346 20.44 2.46 -10.81
C GLY A 346 20.00 3.24 -12.06
N GLN A 347 19.90 2.57 -13.21
CA GLN A 347 19.41 3.19 -14.44
C GLN A 347 17.95 3.64 -14.33
N LYS A 348 17.09 2.82 -13.73
CA LYS A 348 15.68 3.16 -13.49
C LYS A 348 15.56 4.43 -12.62
N ASN A 349 16.30 4.50 -11.51
CA ASN A 349 16.28 5.64 -10.60
C ASN A 349 16.89 6.90 -11.23
N LEU A 350 17.95 6.76 -12.05
CA LEU A 350 18.50 7.86 -12.83
C LEU A 350 17.48 8.41 -13.84
N TYR A 351 16.81 7.55 -14.61
CA TYR A 351 15.80 8.00 -15.57
C TYR A 351 14.58 8.63 -14.90
N ALA A 352 14.16 8.15 -13.73
CA ALA A 352 13.13 8.80 -12.93
C ALA A 352 13.57 10.22 -12.53
N SER A 353 14.81 10.39 -12.08
CA SER A 353 15.38 11.69 -11.71
C SER A 353 15.48 12.65 -12.90
N LEU A 354 15.91 12.16 -14.08
CA LEU A 354 16.01 12.97 -15.30
C LEU A 354 14.64 13.43 -15.84
N ARG A 355 13.56 12.71 -15.52
CA ARG A 355 12.19 13.04 -15.92
C ARG A 355 11.48 13.96 -14.94
N LEU A 356 12.11 14.26 -13.80
CA LEU A 356 11.52 15.10 -12.77
C LEU A 356 11.39 16.54 -13.26
N LEU A 357 10.15 16.99 -13.46
CA LEU A 357 9.84 18.37 -13.81
C LEU A 357 9.57 19.20 -12.55
N LYS A 358 10.03 20.45 -12.57
CA LYS A 358 9.68 21.41 -11.51
C LYS A 358 8.22 21.80 -11.66
N ASN A 359 7.42 21.56 -10.62
CA ASN A 359 6.09 22.13 -10.51
C ASN A 359 6.23 23.53 -9.89
N GLU A 360 6.01 24.58 -10.69
CA GLU A 360 6.06 26.00 -10.26
C GLU A 360 4.66 26.64 -10.19
N LYS A 361 3.60 25.81 -10.17
CA LYS A 361 2.23 26.28 -9.94
C LYS A 361 2.06 26.76 -8.50
N VAL A 362 1.02 27.55 -8.25
CA VAL A 362 0.65 27.90 -6.88
C VAL A 362 0.00 26.70 -6.21
N ALA A 363 0.49 26.33 -5.03
CA ALA A 363 -0.12 25.35 -4.16
C ALA A 363 -1.46 25.90 -3.64
N LYS A 364 -2.55 25.31 -4.12
CA LYS A 364 -3.88 25.53 -3.58
C LYS A 364 -3.94 25.01 -2.14
N ASN A 365 -3.38 23.83 -1.91
CA ASN A 365 -3.40 23.16 -0.62
C ASN A 365 -1.97 22.94 -0.12
N VAL A 366 -1.77 23.04 1.19
CA VAL A 366 -0.50 22.68 1.84
C VAL A 366 -0.77 21.73 2.99
N ILE A 367 -0.05 20.61 3.04
CA ILE A 367 -0.12 19.65 4.14
C ILE A 367 1.28 19.46 4.70
N LEU A 368 1.47 19.76 5.98
CA LEU A 368 2.69 19.47 6.72
C LEU A 368 2.46 18.25 7.61
N PHE A 369 3.19 17.18 7.34
CA PHE A 369 3.29 16.02 8.20
C PHE A 369 4.52 16.15 9.09
N LEU A 370 4.30 16.08 10.41
CA LEU A 370 5.32 16.19 11.44
C LEU A 370 5.37 14.90 12.25
N GLY A 371 6.44 14.12 12.08
CA GLY A 371 6.73 13.00 12.98
C GLY A 371 7.53 13.54 14.18
N ASP A 372 6.88 13.75 15.32
CA ASP A 372 7.54 14.31 16.52
C ASP A 372 8.65 13.35 16.97
N GLY A 373 9.89 13.84 17.05
CA GLY A 373 11.08 13.03 17.33
C GLY A 373 11.53 12.10 16.19
N MET A 374 10.95 12.17 14.99
CA MET A 374 11.18 11.21 13.90
C MET A 374 12.45 11.52 13.07
N GLY A 375 13.62 11.42 13.72
CA GLY A 375 14.91 11.60 13.05
C GLY A 375 15.29 10.50 12.06
N MET A 376 16.48 10.63 11.45
CA MET A 376 16.96 9.73 10.38
C MET A 376 17.02 8.25 10.79
N THR A 377 17.39 7.98 12.04
CA THR A 377 17.48 6.62 12.60
C THR A 377 16.09 6.02 12.78
N THR A 378 15.12 6.80 13.29
CA THR A 378 13.72 6.41 13.41
C THR A 378 13.08 6.13 12.05
N VAL A 379 13.32 7.00 11.05
CA VAL A 379 12.87 6.78 9.67
C VAL A 379 13.40 5.44 9.14
N THR A 380 14.71 5.19 9.29
CA THR A 380 15.33 3.96 8.78
C THR A 380 14.83 2.71 9.49
N ALA A 381 14.72 2.73 10.83
CA ALA A 381 14.18 1.61 11.58
C ALA A 381 12.71 1.35 11.25
N THR A 382 11.91 2.41 11.04
CA THR A 382 10.50 2.30 10.66
C THR A 382 10.34 1.67 9.29
N ARG A 383 11.20 2.03 8.31
CA ARG A 383 11.23 1.41 6.97
C ARG A 383 11.46 -0.10 7.07
N ILE A 384 12.50 -0.51 7.78
CA ILE A 384 12.84 -1.94 7.97
C ILE A 384 11.69 -2.66 8.66
N TYR A 385 11.17 -2.08 9.74
CA TYR A 385 10.05 -2.64 10.49
C TYR A 385 8.79 -2.79 9.63
N LYS A 386 8.46 -1.80 8.79
CA LYS A 386 7.33 -1.84 7.84
C LYS A 386 7.46 -3.02 6.88
N GLY A 387 8.63 -3.21 6.28
CA GLY A 387 8.86 -4.32 5.35
C GLY A 387 8.82 -5.68 6.05
N GLN A 388 9.38 -5.79 7.25
CA GLN A 388 9.32 -7.01 8.05
C GLN A 388 7.88 -7.38 8.46
N LYS A 389 7.00 -6.39 8.71
CA LYS A 389 5.57 -6.65 8.93
C LYS A 389 4.87 -7.27 7.71
N LYS A 390 5.40 -7.08 6.49
CA LYS A 390 4.92 -7.73 5.27
C LYS A 390 5.54 -9.12 5.04
N ARG A 391 6.35 -9.62 5.98
CA ARG A 391 7.15 -10.85 5.86
C ARG A 391 8.21 -10.80 4.76
N GLU A 392 8.71 -9.60 4.48
CA GLU A 392 9.87 -9.34 3.61
C GLU A 392 11.13 -9.11 4.46
N ARG A 393 12.31 -8.90 3.86
CA ARG A 393 13.55 -8.66 4.63
C ARG A 393 13.51 -7.27 5.27
N GLY A 394 13.01 -6.30 4.50
CA GLY A 394 12.53 -5.01 4.96
C GLY A 394 13.48 -3.85 4.71
N GLU A 395 14.78 -4.07 4.52
CA GLU A 395 15.71 -2.98 4.19
C GLU A 395 15.44 -2.35 2.81
N GLU A 396 14.84 -3.12 1.89
CA GLU A 396 14.41 -2.72 0.55
C GLU A 396 13.03 -2.08 0.48
N GLU A 397 12.23 -2.15 1.56
CA GLU A 397 10.91 -1.51 1.63
C GLU A 397 11.07 0.02 1.53
N LEU A 398 10.06 0.71 1.03
CA LEU A 398 9.99 2.17 1.04
C LEU A 398 8.84 2.66 1.92
N LEU A 399 9.13 3.67 2.74
CA LEU A 399 8.08 4.52 3.27
C LEU A 399 7.44 5.31 2.11
N THR A 400 6.20 5.72 2.28
CA THR A 400 5.47 6.51 1.29
C THR A 400 6.22 7.79 0.94
N PHE A 401 6.81 8.43 1.93
CA PHE A 401 7.58 9.65 1.75
C PHE A 401 9.03 9.44 1.28
N ASP A 402 9.56 8.21 1.30
CA ASP A 402 10.84 7.91 0.64
C ASP A 402 10.75 8.07 -0.88
N GLN A 403 9.54 8.00 -1.43
CA GLN A 403 9.27 8.19 -2.87
C GLN A 403 9.10 9.67 -3.24
N PHE A 404 9.23 10.59 -2.29
CA PHE A 404 9.12 12.02 -2.58
C PHE A 404 10.38 12.48 -3.32
N PRO A 405 10.23 13.28 -4.39
CA PRO A 405 11.35 13.55 -5.29
C PRO A 405 12.38 14.56 -4.75
N TYR A 406 12.06 15.29 -3.68
CA TYR A 406 12.94 16.31 -3.10
C TYR A 406 13.16 16.07 -1.63
N VAL A 407 14.44 16.09 -1.23
CA VAL A 407 14.89 15.88 0.15
C VAL A 407 15.90 16.96 0.53
N SER A 408 15.79 17.49 1.74
CA SER A 408 16.77 18.37 2.37
C SER A 408 16.98 18.01 3.84
N LEU A 409 17.97 18.62 4.49
CA LEU A 409 18.21 18.52 5.92
C LEU A 409 17.85 19.82 6.63
N SER A 410 17.24 19.69 7.81
CA SER A 410 16.76 20.77 8.66
C SER A 410 17.56 20.80 9.96
N LYS A 411 18.21 21.94 10.23
CA LYS A 411 18.97 22.18 11.47
C LYS A 411 18.04 22.62 12.60
N THR A 412 17.95 21.81 13.65
CA THR A 412 16.88 21.88 14.66
C THR A 412 17.23 22.69 15.92
N TYR A 413 18.48 23.12 16.09
CA TYR A 413 18.92 23.89 17.27
C TYR A 413 18.04 25.13 17.54
N GLY A 414 17.81 25.44 18.81
CA GLY A 414 17.06 26.61 19.27
C GLY A 414 17.98 27.79 19.52
N ILE A 415 17.42 28.94 19.94
CA ILE A 415 18.25 30.11 20.26
C ILE A 415 19.18 29.85 21.45
N ASP A 416 18.69 29.14 22.46
CA ASP A 416 19.35 28.96 23.76
C ASP A 416 19.75 27.49 24.06
N ARG A 417 19.47 26.56 23.15
CA ARG A 417 19.78 25.12 23.29
C ARG A 417 20.23 24.51 21.97
N GLN A 418 21.26 23.65 22.02
CA GLN A 418 21.67 22.83 20.87
C GLN A 418 20.66 21.71 20.60
N THR A 419 20.25 21.01 21.66
CA THR A 419 19.14 20.05 21.65
C THR A 419 17.85 20.78 21.99
N SER A 420 17.01 20.97 20.99
CA SER A 420 15.74 21.68 21.12
C SER A 420 14.63 20.79 21.71
N ASP A 421 13.51 21.42 22.06
CA ASP A 421 12.28 20.73 22.44
C ASP A 421 11.17 20.99 21.41
N SER A 422 10.07 20.24 21.47
CA SER A 422 8.97 20.39 20.51
C SER A 422 8.35 21.80 20.46
N ALA A 423 8.49 22.63 21.50
CA ALA A 423 7.88 23.97 21.53
C ALA A 423 8.64 25.00 20.67
N ASN A 424 9.95 25.09 20.87
CA ASN A 424 10.74 26.08 20.15
C ASN A 424 10.95 25.69 18.68
N THR A 425 10.98 24.40 18.38
CA THR A 425 10.96 23.86 17.00
C THR A 425 9.63 24.12 16.33
N ALA A 426 8.48 23.94 17.01
CA ALA A 426 7.16 24.28 16.47
C ALA A 426 7.09 25.74 16.02
N THR A 427 7.65 26.66 16.82
CA THR A 427 7.76 28.07 16.42
C THR A 427 8.62 28.24 15.16
N ALA A 428 9.69 27.46 15.02
CA ALA A 428 10.53 27.51 13.82
C ALA A 428 9.79 27.00 12.58
N TYR A 429 9.31 25.75 12.56
CA TYR A 429 8.72 25.16 11.34
C TYR A 429 7.28 25.62 11.04
N LEU A 430 6.60 26.31 11.96
CA LEU A 430 5.25 26.86 11.73
C LEU A 430 5.23 28.38 11.57
N CYS A 431 6.09 29.13 12.28
CA CYS A 431 6.09 30.60 12.25
C CYS A 431 7.29 31.20 11.50
N GLY A 432 8.32 30.40 11.22
CA GLY A 432 9.52 30.84 10.49
C GLY A 432 10.53 31.58 11.36
N VAL A 433 10.42 31.47 12.69
CA VAL A 433 11.31 32.13 13.65
C VAL A 433 11.79 31.11 14.68
N LYS A 434 13.11 31.01 14.89
CA LYS A 434 13.64 30.20 15.98
C LYS A 434 13.37 30.88 17.32
N ALA A 435 13.08 30.09 18.35
CA ALA A 435 12.69 30.56 19.67
C ALA A 435 13.54 29.93 20.78
N ASN A 436 13.28 30.37 22.02
CA ASN A 436 13.89 29.81 23.22
C ASN A 436 13.16 28.53 23.65
N TYR A 437 13.89 27.60 24.26
CA TYR A 437 13.38 26.36 24.82
C TYR A 437 12.07 26.54 25.60
N GLY A 438 11.09 25.68 25.33
CA GLY A 438 9.82 25.63 26.03
C GLY A 438 8.83 26.76 25.69
N THR A 439 9.19 27.71 24.82
CA THR A 439 8.32 28.81 24.37
C THR A 439 7.65 28.48 23.04
N ILE A 440 6.42 28.97 22.82
CA ILE A 440 5.62 28.68 21.62
C ILE A 440 5.09 29.98 21.02
N GLY A 441 5.26 30.16 19.71
CA GLY A 441 4.67 31.27 18.94
C GLY A 441 5.25 32.64 19.31
N VAL A 442 6.38 32.69 19.99
CA VAL A 442 7.03 33.94 20.41
C VAL A 442 8.48 33.94 19.97
N ASP A 443 9.04 35.13 19.74
CA ASP A 443 10.46 35.25 19.39
C ASP A 443 11.40 35.08 20.59
N GLY A 444 12.71 35.05 20.32
CA GLY A 444 13.75 34.83 21.33
C GLY A 444 13.87 35.89 22.43
N ARG A 445 13.06 36.97 22.42
CA ARG A 445 12.99 37.94 23.52
C ARG A 445 12.16 37.43 24.70
N VAL A 446 11.29 36.44 24.48
CA VAL A 446 10.49 35.83 25.55
C VAL A 446 11.31 34.74 26.23
N GLU A 447 11.57 34.92 27.52
CA GLU A 447 12.24 33.92 28.33
C GLU A 447 11.25 32.84 28.80
N TYR A 448 11.75 31.61 29.01
CA TYR A 448 10.93 30.51 29.51
C TYR A 448 10.24 30.88 30.84
N GLU A 449 8.95 30.59 30.94
CA GLU A 449 8.06 30.92 32.07
C GLU A 449 7.85 32.42 32.36
N ASN A 450 8.39 33.32 31.54
CA ASN A 450 8.16 34.76 31.69
C ASN A 450 6.84 35.20 31.05
N CYS A 451 5.75 35.07 31.82
CA CYS A 451 4.40 35.44 31.42
C CYS A 451 4.30 36.88 30.87
N GLU A 452 4.93 37.85 31.53
CA GLU A 452 4.79 39.27 31.16
C GLU A 452 5.38 39.56 29.77
N SER A 453 6.50 38.92 29.43
CA SER A 453 7.07 39.04 28.08
C SER A 453 6.22 38.33 27.02
N SER A 454 5.59 37.20 27.33
CA SER A 454 4.77 36.46 26.35
C SER A 454 3.45 37.10 25.98
N VAL A 455 2.95 38.06 26.77
CA VAL A 455 1.69 38.76 26.46
C VAL A 455 1.91 40.02 25.63
N ASP A 456 3.16 40.43 25.40
CA ASP A 456 3.49 41.56 24.52
C ASP A 456 3.28 41.15 23.05
N PRO A 457 2.29 41.74 22.33
CA PRO A 457 2.04 41.44 20.93
C PRO A 457 3.26 41.69 20.03
N SER A 458 4.21 42.54 20.46
CA SER A 458 5.43 42.80 19.69
C SER A 458 6.35 41.58 19.58
N THR A 459 6.21 40.61 20.47
CA THR A 459 6.99 39.36 20.49
C THR A 459 6.29 38.19 19.81
N HIS A 460 5.02 38.34 19.44
CA HIS A 460 4.23 37.27 18.83
C HIS A 460 4.66 37.08 17.38
N VAL A 461 4.83 35.82 16.99
CA VAL A 461 5.15 35.45 15.60
C VAL A 461 4.01 34.62 15.01
N PRO A 462 3.30 35.13 13.99
CA PRO A 462 2.15 34.44 13.41
C PRO A 462 2.57 33.16 12.69
N SER A 463 1.74 32.12 12.82
CA SER A 463 1.96 30.84 12.15
C SER A 463 1.53 30.87 10.68
N ILE A 464 1.98 29.90 9.90
CA ILE A 464 1.49 29.69 8.53
C ILE A 464 -0.02 29.43 8.45
N LEU A 465 -0.65 28.89 9.50
CA LEU A 465 -2.11 28.75 9.55
C LEU A 465 -2.77 30.13 9.68
N GLU A 466 -2.22 31.03 10.48
CA GLU A 466 -2.71 32.41 10.53
C GLU A 466 -2.53 33.12 9.17
N TRP A 467 -1.36 32.95 8.54
CA TRP A 467 -1.11 33.47 7.19
C TRP A 467 -2.14 32.96 6.15
N ALA A 468 -2.54 31.69 6.27
CA ALA A 468 -3.52 31.08 5.40
C ALA A 468 -4.94 31.62 5.65
N GLN A 469 -5.34 31.77 6.91
CA GLN A 469 -6.62 32.37 7.30
C GLN A 469 -6.72 33.84 6.84
N ASP A 470 -5.64 34.60 6.90
CA ASP A 470 -5.57 35.97 6.36
C ASP A 470 -5.85 36.04 4.85
N LYS A 471 -5.72 34.93 4.14
CA LYS A 471 -6.06 34.80 2.71
C LYS A 471 -7.38 34.08 2.46
N GLY A 472 -8.10 33.74 3.52
CA GLY A 472 -9.38 33.05 3.47
C GLY A 472 -9.26 31.59 3.04
N LYS A 473 -8.09 30.97 3.23
CA LYS A 473 -7.96 29.50 3.15
C LYS A 473 -8.48 28.88 4.43
N TRP A 474 -9.03 27.67 4.36
CA TRP A 474 -9.40 26.92 5.56
C TRP A 474 -8.16 26.30 6.20
N THR A 475 -8.20 26.13 7.52
CA THR A 475 -7.08 25.60 8.28
C THR A 475 -7.53 24.59 9.32
N GLY A 476 -6.62 23.69 9.69
CA GLY A 476 -6.76 22.86 10.87
C GLY A 476 -5.52 22.02 11.13
N PHE A 477 -5.60 21.20 12.17
CA PHE A 477 -4.55 20.24 12.49
C PHE A 477 -5.15 18.91 12.96
N VAL A 478 -4.38 17.84 12.77
CA VAL A 478 -4.67 16.49 13.24
C VAL A 478 -3.46 16.03 14.06
N THR A 479 -3.70 15.39 15.21
CA THR A 479 -2.62 14.89 16.07
C THR A 479 -3.04 13.65 16.85
N THR A 480 -2.07 12.82 17.22
CA THR A 480 -2.22 11.73 18.21
C THR A 480 -1.91 12.17 19.65
N THR A 481 -1.47 13.42 19.87
CA THR A 481 -1.20 14.00 21.19
C THR A 481 -2.41 14.78 21.72
N ARG A 482 -2.22 15.52 22.82
CA ARG A 482 -3.24 16.48 23.29
C ARG A 482 -3.25 17.62 22.28
N VAL A 483 -4.43 18.17 21.95
CA VAL A 483 -4.53 19.31 21.03
C VAL A 483 -3.83 20.58 21.56
N THR A 484 -3.51 20.60 22.85
CA THR A 484 -2.74 21.62 23.58
C THR A 484 -1.26 21.30 23.73
N HIS A 485 -0.79 20.15 23.19
CA HIS A 485 0.63 19.82 23.13
C HIS A 485 1.41 20.86 22.31
N ALA A 486 2.72 20.91 22.46
CA ALA A 486 3.58 21.94 21.88
C ALA A 486 3.46 22.05 20.35
N THR A 487 3.54 20.92 19.64
CA THR A 487 3.46 20.84 18.18
C THR A 487 2.16 21.43 17.60
N PRO A 488 0.95 21.01 18.01
CA PRO A 488 -0.29 21.62 17.53
C PRO A 488 -0.45 23.05 18.06
N ALA A 489 -0.01 23.35 19.28
CA ALA A 489 -0.06 24.68 19.86
C ALA A 489 0.76 25.71 19.08
N GLY A 490 1.88 25.32 18.45
CA GLY A 490 2.66 26.21 17.58
C GLY A 490 1.87 26.74 16.37
N THR A 491 0.72 26.16 16.07
CA THR A 491 -0.15 26.68 15.01
C THR A 491 -1.03 27.85 15.46
N TYR A 492 -1.25 28.06 16.77
CA TYR A 492 -2.23 29.04 17.27
C TYR A 492 -1.88 29.77 18.57
N ALA A 493 -0.94 29.29 19.37
CA ALA A 493 -0.67 29.81 20.71
C ALA A 493 0.58 30.68 20.75
N HIS A 494 0.55 31.70 21.58
CA HIS A 494 1.68 32.55 21.96
C HIS A 494 1.88 32.46 23.48
N ILE A 495 2.94 31.79 23.94
CA ILE A 495 3.11 31.48 25.37
C ILE A 495 4.57 31.25 25.78
N ALA A 496 4.93 31.69 26.98
CA ALA A 496 6.28 31.52 27.55
C ALA A 496 6.58 30.10 28.07
N SER A 497 5.58 29.23 28.17
CA SER A 497 5.77 27.85 28.63
C SER A 497 4.76 26.91 27.99
N ARG A 498 5.27 25.89 27.30
CA ARG A 498 4.48 24.78 26.73
C ARG A 498 3.66 24.01 27.77
N ASN A 499 4.02 24.11 29.05
CA ASN A 499 3.35 23.40 30.13
C ASN A 499 2.04 24.08 30.58
N TRP A 500 1.76 25.30 30.13
CA TRP A 500 0.55 26.05 30.49
C TRP A 500 -0.62 25.66 29.58
N GLU A 501 -0.91 24.35 29.51
CA GLU A 501 -1.92 23.80 28.60
C GLU A 501 -3.35 24.20 28.97
N SER A 502 -3.67 24.23 30.26
CA SER A 502 -5.02 24.51 30.79
C SER A 502 -5.04 25.45 32.00
N SER A 503 -3.86 25.91 32.44
CA SER A 503 -3.72 26.87 33.51
C SER A 503 -2.39 27.61 33.40
N THR A 504 -2.35 28.84 33.90
CA THR A 504 -1.17 29.71 33.89
C THR A 504 -0.87 30.20 35.32
N PRO A 505 0.40 30.56 35.61
CA PRO A 505 0.77 31.07 36.95
C PRO A 505 0.23 32.47 37.23
N SER A 506 -0.27 33.18 36.21
CA SER A 506 -0.78 34.53 36.31
C SER A 506 -1.99 34.71 35.39
N PRO A 507 -3.07 35.36 35.84
CA PRO A 507 -4.26 35.60 35.04
C PRO A 507 -4.01 36.54 33.85
N LYS A 508 -2.84 37.21 33.78
CA LYS A 508 -2.43 37.99 32.60
C LYS A 508 -2.16 37.09 31.39
N CYS A 509 -1.70 35.86 31.61
CA CYS A 509 -1.43 34.89 30.55
C CYS A 509 -2.62 33.98 30.33
N GLN A 510 -2.96 33.80 29.06
CA GLN A 510 -3.97 32.85 28.62
C GLN A 510 -3.31 31.49 28.39
N ASP A 511 -3.91 30.43 28.94
CA ASP A 511 -3.45 29.06 28.70
C ASP A 511 -3.74 28.62 27.25
N ILE A 512 -3.05 27.57 26.80
CA ILE A 512 -3.11 27.09 25.42
C ILE A 512 -4.54 26.70 25.02
N ALA A 513 -5.29 26.01 25.89
CA ALA A 513 -6.68 25.64 25.63
C ALA A 513 -7.57 26.88 25.44
N TYR A 514 -7.38 27.92 26.25
CA TYR A 514 -8.10 29.18 26.08
C TYR A 514 -7.80 29.81 24.71
N GLN A 515 -6.52 29.89 24.32
CA GLN A 515 -6.09 30.47 23.06
C GLN A 515 -6.65 29.70 21.86
N LEU A 516 -6.71 28.36 21.91
CA LEU A 516 -7.30 27.54 20.86
C LEU A 516 -8.76 27.90 20.57
N ILE A 517 -9.55 28.15 21.62
CA ILE A 517 -11.00 28.36 21.49
C ILE A 517 -11.37 29.84 21.25
N HIS A 518 -10.59 30.78 21.80
CA HIS A 518 -10.98 32.19 21.85
C HIS A 518 -10.14 33.11 20.96
N ASN A 519 -8.91 32.73 20.61
CA ASN A 519 -8.01 33.58 19.84
C ASN A 519 -7.91 33.10 18.39
N LYS A 520 -7.57 34.04 17.49
CA LYS A 520 -7.14 33.71 16.14
C LYS A 520 -5.67 33.25 16.20
N PRO A 521 -5.22 32.25 15.42
CA PRO A 521 -6.00 31.48 14.43
C PRO A 521 -6.88 30.35 14.97
N GLY A 522 -6.70 29.94 16.23
CA GLY A 522 -7.35 28.75 16.82
C GLY A 522 -8.89 28.69 16.64
N LYS A 523 -9.59 29.76 17.01
CA LYS A 523 -11.07 29.83 16.99
C LYS A 523 -11.68 29.68 15.59
N ASP A 524 -10.90 30.01 14.55
CA ASP A 524 -11.32 30.02 13.15
C ASP A 524 -10.85 28.75 12.40
N MET A 525 -10.22 27.79 13.12
CA MET A 525 -9.84 26.50 12.56
C MET A 525 -11.04 25.56 12.49
N HIS A 526 -11.12 24.76 11.43
CA HIS A 526 -12.25 23.86 11.17
C HIS A 526 -12.13 22.53 11.94
N ILE A 527 -11.51 22.54 13.13
CA ILE A 527 -11.15 21.34 13.90
C ILE A 527 -12.41 20.57 14.35
N MET A 528 -13.44 21.30 14.77
CA MET A 528 -14.69 20.71 15.26
C MET A 528 -15.45 19.97 14.15
N GLU A 529 -15.48 20.53 12.94
CA GLU A 529 -16.07 19.90 11.76
C GLU A 529 -15.31 18.63 11.36
N GLN A 530 -13.98 18.62 11.50
CA GLN A 530 -13.15 17.44 11.23
C GLN A 530 -13.49 16.31 12.21
N PHE A 531 -13.64 16.65 13.50
CA PHE A 531 -14.03 15.68 14.52
C PHE A 531 -15.46 15.17 14.34
N LEU A 532 -16.41 16.03 13.93
CA LEU A 532 -17.78 15.62 13.61
C LEU A 532 -17.84 14.68 12.40
N ALA A 533 -16.99 14.90 11.39
CA ALA A 533 -16.94 14.07 10.18
C ALA A 533 -16.53 12.62 10.43
N LEU A 534 -15.88 12.33 11.56
CA LEU A 534 -15.50 10.97 11.96
C LEU A 534 -16.68 10.14 12.48
N GLY A 535 -17.86 10.72 12.70
CA GLY A 535 -19.05 9.99 13.14
C GLY A 535 -18.96 9.36 14.54
N MET A 536 -17.85 9.58 15.26
CA MET A 536 -17.57 9.01 16.58
C MET A 536 -17.97 9.95 17.74
N ALA A 537 -18.58 11.11 17.46
CA ALA A 537 -18.99 12.06 18.48
C ALA A 537 -20.33 11.68 19.12
N THR A 538 -20.30 11.28 20.39
CA THR A 538 -21.49 11.19 21.25
C THR A 538 -21.76 12.55 21.91
N LYS A 539 -22.36 13.46 21.14
CA LYS A 539 -22.87 14.82 21.48
C LYS A 539 -22.05 15.99 20.93
N PRO A 540 -22.70 17.11 20.58
CA PRO A 540 -22.03 18.39 20.34
C PRO A 540 -21.26 18.80 21.61
N GLY A 541 -19.94 18.96 21.51
CA GLY A 541 -19.06 19.34 22.64
C GLY A 541 -18.10 18.26 23.14
N THR A 542 -18.12 17.04 22.58
CA THR A 542 -17.20 15.93 22.95
C THR A 542 -16.32 15.51 21.76
N SER A 543 -15.68 16.49 21.13
CA SER A 543 -14.89 16.31 19.91
C SER A 543 -13.46 15.81 20.14
N LEU A 544 -13.05 15.59 21.40
CA LEU A 544 -11.76 15.01 21.78
C LEU A 544 -11.93 13.51 22.05
N PHE A 545 -11.10 12.67 21.42
CA PHE A 545 -11.26 11.21 21.52
C PHE A 545 -10.76 10.62 22.83
N HIS A 546 -9.88 11.32 23.54
CA HIS A 546 -9.29 10.90 24.82
C HIS A 546 -9.09 12.10 25.77
N SER A 547 -9.02 11.85 27.09
CA SER A 547 -8.79 12.90 28.10
C SER A 547 -7.34 13.38 28.19
N ASP A 548 -6.46 12.67 27.50
CA ASP A 548 -5.02 12.90 27.39
C ASP A 548 -4.59 12.54 25.95
N HIS A 549 -3.32 12.26 25.68
CA HIS A 549 -2.84 11.70 24.41
C HIS A 549 -3.63 10.45 23.99
N LEU A 550 -3.72 10.18 22.68
CA LEU A 550 -4.32 8.94 22.20
C LEU A 550 -3.49 7.71 22.65
N PRO A 551 -4.13 6.55 22.82
CA PRO A 551 -3.41 5.31 23.06
C PRO A 551 -2.52 4.92 21.87
N TYR A 552 -1.41 4.25 22.16
CA TYR A 552 -0.49 3.77 21.13
C TYR A 552 -1.18 2.74 20.22
N VAL A 553 -0.80 2.70 18.94
CA VAL A 553 -1.23 1.68 17.96
C VAL A 553 -1.11 0.28 18.52
N ALA A 554 0.01 -0.02 19.18
CA ALA A 554 0.32 -1.32 19.77
C ALA A 554 -0.67 -1.75 20.86
N GLU A 555 -1.33 -0.78 21.50
CA GLU A 555 -2.22 -1.00 22.64
C GLU A 555 -3.69 -1.09 22.22
N ARG A 556 -4.07 -0.45 21.11
CA ARG A 556 -5.47 -0.36 20.65
C ARG A 556 -6.21 -1.70 20.55
N PRO A 557 -5.60 -2.81 20.06
CA PRO A 557 -6.29 -4.11 20.01
C PRO A 557 -6.75 -4.64 21.38
N ASN A 558 -6.17 -4.16 22.47
CA ASN A 558 -6.48 -4.58 23.84
C ASN A 558 -7.45 -3.63 24.55
N LEU A 559 -7.92 -2.57 23.88
CA LEU A 559 -8.85 -1.60 24.45
C LEU A 559 -10.30 -1.94 24.09
N THR A 560 -11.20 -1.73 25.04
CA THR A 560 -12.65 -1.93 24.84
C THR A 560 -13.31 -0.77 24.08
N LYS A 561 -12.67 0.41 24.10
CA LYS A 561 -13.10 1.61 23.38
C LYS A 561 -12.32 1.73 22.08
N GLU A 562 -13.03 1.95 20.98
CA GLU A 562 -12.43 2.27 19.68
C GLU A 562 -11.96 3.72 19.64
N TYR A 563 -10.83 3.94 18.98
CA TYR A 563 -10.22 5.26 18.75
C TYR A 563 -9.92 5.39 17.27
N PRO A 564 -10.13 6.57 16.66
CA PRO A 564 -9.79 6.78 15.26
C PRO A 564 -8.28 6.68 15.07
N THR A 565 -7.89 6.06 13.97
CA THR A 565 -6.51 5.99 13.51
C THR A 565 -6.06 7.34 12.93
N LEU A 566 -4.75 7.60 12.91
CA LEU A 566 -4.24 8.83 12.30
C LEU A 566 -4.65 8.96 10.81
N PRO A 567 -4.59 7.89 9.97
CA PRO A 567 -5.15 7.92 8.62
C PRO A 567 -6.63 8.31 8.55
N GLU A 568 -7.49 7.77 9.42
CA GLU A 568 -8.91 8.11 9.44
C GLU A 568 -9.13 9.58 9.80
N MET A 569 -8.38 10.10 10.78
CA MET A 569 -8.45 11.51 11.15
C MET A 569 -7.98 12.42 10.00
N VAL A 570 -6.92 12.04 9.27
CA VAL A 570 -6.45 12.77 8.08
C VAL A 570 -7.49 12.74 6.97
N GLU A 571 -8.11 11.59 6.70
CA GLU A 571 -9.15 11.46 5.69
C GLU A 571 -10.35 12.38 6.01
N ALA A 572 -10.82 12.36 7.26
CA ALA A 572 -11.88 13.23 7.72
C ALA A 572 -11.49 14.71 7.60
N ALA A 573 -10.25 15.05 7.97
CA ALA A 573 -9.75 16.41 7.90
C ALA A 573 -9.74 16.94 6.46
N ILE A 574 -9.18 16.19 5.53
CA ILE A 574 -9.12 16.56 4.11
C ILE A 574 -10.53 16.64 3.51
N LYS A 575 -11.44 15.73 3.85
CA LYS A 575 -12.84 15.77 3.37
C LYS A 575 -13.58 17.04 3.80
N VAL A 576 -13.27 17.57 4.98
CA VAL A 576 -13.81 18.85 5.45
C VAL A 576 -13.13 20.01 4.74
N LEU A 577 -11.79 20.08 4.81
CA LEU A 577 -11.01 21.23 4.35
C LEU A 577 -11.07 21.46 2.83
N ARG A 578 -11.20 20.39 2.03
CA ARG A 578 -11.30 20.49 0.56
C ARG A 578 -12.57 21.18 0.05
N LYS A 579 -13.53 21.49 0.93
CA LYS A 579 -14.76 22.21 0.58
C LYS A 579 -14.49 23.68 0.27
N GLU A 580 -13.38 24.24 0.75
CA GLU A 580 -12.98 25.62 0.47
C GLU A 580 -12.30 25.72 -0.91
N GLU A 581 -12.85 26.59 -1.76
CA GLU A 581 -12.35 26.78 -3.13
C GLU A 581 -10.97 27.46 -3.14
N LYS A 582 -10.66 28.30 -2.15
CA LYS A 582 -9.34 28.90 -2.01
C LYS A 582 -8.26 27.90 -1.55
N GLY A 583 -8.66 26.70 -1.13
CA GLY A 583 -7.79 25.66 -0.60
C GLY A 583 -7.52 25.78 0.90
N PHE A 584 -6.58 24.98 1.39
CA PHE A 584 -6.37 24.83 2.83
C PHE A 584 -4.90 24.64 3.25
N VAL A 585 -4.63 24.87 4.53
CA VAL A 585 -3.37 24.48 5.19
C VAL A 585 -3.68 23.53 6.36
N LEU A 586 -3.07 22.35 6.34
CA LEU A 586 -3.28 21.28 7.32
C LEU A 586 -1.95 20.86 7.95
N LEU A 587 -1.88 20.85 9.29
CA LEU A 587 -0.83 20.15 10.03
C LEU A 587 -1.31 18.74 10.40
N VAL A 588 -0.45 17.74 10.26
CA VAL A 588 -0.70 16.37 10.72
C VAL A 588 0.49 15.90 11.54
N GLU A 589 0.26 15.54 12.80
CA GLU A 589 1.31 15.15 13.74
C GLU A 589 1.20 13.66 14.13
N GLY A 590 2.29 12.92 13.94
CA GLY A 590 2.51 11.60 14.52
C GLY A 590 3.19 11.70 15.89
N GLY A 591 2.58 12.38 16.85
CA GLY A 591 3.31 12.87 18.04
C GLY A 591 3.59 11.83 19.12
N LYS A 592 2.97 10.65 19.04
CA LYS A 592 3.25 9.51 19.93
C LYS A 592 4.60 8.84 19.62
N ILE A 593 5.23 9.12 18.48
CA ILE A 593 6.58 8.64 18.14
C ILE A 593 7.58 9.12 19.21
N ASP A 594 7.61 10.43 19.48
CA ASP A 594 8.43 11.06 20.52
C ASP A 594 8.21 10.45 21.91
N ILE A 595 6.95 10.39 22.35
CA ILE A 595 6.60 9.89 23.69
C ILE A 595 7.05 8.44 23.86
N ALA A 596 6.99 7.61 22.80
CA ALA A 596 7.52 6.25 22.84
C ALA A 596 9.06 6.22 22.97
N HIS A 597 9.78 7.08 22.25
CA HIS A 597 11.24 7.17 22.35
C HIS A 597 11.69 7.65 23.72
N HIS A 598 11.02 8.66 24.30
CA HIS A 598 11.23 9.11 25.67
C HIS A 598 11.14 7.97 26.70
N LEU A 599 10.31 6.97 26.45
CA LEU A 599 10.12 5.81 27.32
C LEU A 599 11.00 4.61 26.92
N ASN A 600 11.89 4.78 25.94
CA ASN A 600 12.70 3.75 25.29
C ASN A 600 11.90 2.57 24.73
N TRP A 601 10.66 2.80 24.30
CA TRP A 601 9.81 1.78 23.66
C TRP A 601 9.95 1.84 22.14
N ALA A 602 11.07 1.33 21.59
CA ALA A 602 11.30 1.41 20.15
C ALA A 602 10.18 0.74 19.35
N LYS A 603 9.68 -0.42 19.76
CA LYS A 603 8.56 -1.08 19.06
C LYS A 603 7.33 -0.19 18.93
N LYS A 604 6.93 0.50 20.01
CA LYS A 604 5.81 1.45 19.97
C LYS A 604 6.12 2.63 19.06
N ALA A 605 7.33 3.20 19.12
CA ALA A 605 7.75 4.28 18.24
C ALA A 605 7.70 3.89 16.75
N LEU A 606 8.16 2.68 16.39
CA LEU A 606 8.12 2.18 15.01
C LEU A 606 6.68 1.87 14.55
N GLU A 607 5.81 1.39 15.44
CA GLU A 607 4.40 1.18 15.11
C GLU A 607 3.65 2.50 14.88
N GLU A 608 3.92 3.54 15.67
CA GLU A 608 3.43 4.90 15.41
C GLU A 608 4.01 5.46 14.11
N GLY A 609 5.29 5.22 13.82
CA GLY A 609 5.93 5.60 12.55
C GLY A 609 5.27 4.96 11.34
N VAL A 610 4.88 3.69 11.43
CA VAL A 610 4.10 3.00 10.38
C VAL A 610 2.70 3.57 10.23
N GLU A 611 2.04 3.96 11.33
CA GLU A 611 0.73 4.63 11.27
C GLU A 611 0.83 6.02 10.63
N PHE A 612 1.88 6.78 10.97
CA PHE A 612 2.20 8.08 10.36
C PHE A 612 2.45 7.96 8.86
N ASP A 613 3.21 6.95 8.42
CA ASP A 613 3.44 6.69 6.99
C ASP A 613 2.15 6.37 6.22
N LYS A 614 1.22 5.63 6.83
CA LYS A 614 -0.11 5.38 6.25
C LYS A 614 -0.93 6.66 6.13
N ALA A 615 -0.83 7.57 7.10
CA ALA A 615 -1.56 8.83 7.05
C ALA A 615 -1.08 9.72 5.89
N ILE A 616 0.23 9.68 5.59
CA ILE A 616 0.81 10.33 4.41
C ILE A 616 0.27 9.71 3.12
N GLU A 617 0.20 8.38 3.05
CA GLU A 617 -0.40 7.66 1.92
C GLU A 617 -1.86 8.07 1.70
N THR A 618 -2.66 8.11 2.77
CA THR A 618 -4.06 8.56 2.71
C THR A 618 -4.18 9.99 2.17
N ALA A 619 -3.34 10.93 2.62
CA ALA A 619 -3.36 12.29 2.08
C ALA A 619 -2.98 12.34 0.58
N GLN A 620 -1.99 11.56 0.16
CA GLN A 620 -1.63 11.47 -1.26
C GLN A 620 -2.77 10.94 -2.13
N GLN A 621 -3.56 9.99 -1.62
CA GLN A 621 -4.70 9.44 -2.36
C GLN A 621 -5.88 10.41 -2.44
N LEU A 622 -6.00 11.35 -1.50
CA LEU A 622 -7.11 12.29 -1.39
C LEU A 622 -6.84 13.67 -1.99
N THR A 623 -5.62 13.94 -2.46
CA THR A 623 -5.20 15.25 -2.98
C THR A 623 -4.55 15.14 -4.35
N ASP A 624 -4.66 16.21 -5.14
CA ASP A 624 -4.00 16.30 -6.44
C ASP A 624 -2.57 16.86 -6.27
N PRO A 625 -1.51 16.11 -6.66
CA PRO A 625 -0.12 16.55 -6.55
C PRO A 625 0.22 17.78 -7.42
N GLU A 626 -0.61 18.13 -8.39
CA GLU A 626 -0.42 19.33 -9.21
C GLU A 626 -0.79 20.63 -8.49
N GLU A 627 -1.65 20.56 -7.46
CA GLU A 627 -2.14 21.72 -6.68
C GLU A 627 -1.91 21.60 -5.17
N THR A 628 -1.39 20.47 -4.68
CA THR A 628 -1.15 20.20 -3.25
C THR A 628 0.33 20.02 -2.97
N LEU A 629 0.90 20.88 -2.13
CA LEU A 629 2.24 20.69 -1.58
C LEU A 629 2.14 19.85 -0.30
N ILE A 630 2.79 18.68 -0.31
CA ILE A 630 2.94 17.83 0.88
C ILE A 630 4.40 17.88 1.32
N VAL A 631 4.62 18.25 2.57
CA VAL A 631 5.93 18.28 3.24
C VAL A 631 5.89 17.32 4.41
N VAL A 632 6.90 16.47 4.55
CA VAL A 632 7.08 15.54 5.67
C VAL A 632 8.40 15.86 6.34
N THR A 633 8.39 16.06 7.66
CA THR A 633 9.60 16.31 8.43
C THR A 633 9.44 15.89 9.88
N ALA A 634 10.46 16.14 10.69
CA ALA A 634 10.42 16.05 12.14
C ALA A 634 10.76 17.40 12.75
N ASP A 635 10.41 17.58 14.01
CA ASP A 635 10.76 18.75 14.80
C ASP A 635 12.17 18.62 15.39
N HIS A 636 12.52 17.43 15.88
CA HIS A 636 13.86 17.03 16.32
C HIS A 636 14.03 15.52 16.15
N SER A 637 15.20 15.00 16.56
CA SER A 637 15.47 13.56 16.60
C SER A 637 15.37 13.04 18.04
N HIS A 638 15.81 11.80 18.26
CA HIS A 638 16.11 11.20 19.56
C HIS A 638 17.54 10.69 19.59
N THR A 639 18.04 10.40 20.79
CA THR A 639 19.29 9.65 20.97
C THR A 639 19.13 8.15 20.69
N PHE A 640 18.33 7.83 19.68
CA PHE A 640 17.97 6.50 19.22
C PHE A 640 18.97 6.02 18.18
N THR A 641 19.56 4.86 18.42
CA THR A 641 20.60 4.29 17.56
C THR A 641 20.12 2.99 16.91
N VAL A 642 20.43 2.85 15.62
CA VAL A 642 20.32 1.59 14.88
C VAL A 642 21.75 1.08 14.65
N GLY A 643 22.10 -0.04 15.27
CA GLY A 643 23.45 -0.59 15.24
C GLY A 643 23.44 -2.12 15.33
N GLY A 644 24.55 -2.72 15.76
CA GLY A 644 24.69 -4.16 15.82
C GLY A 644 26.07 -4.69 15.52
N ASN A 645 26.25 -6.00 15.64
CA ASN A 645 27.44 -6.70 15.18
C ASN A 645 27.23 -7.23 13.75
N TYR A 646 27.00 -6.30 12.80
CA TYR A 646 26.86 -6.59 11.37
C TYR A 646 25.83 -7.69 11.05
N GLN A 647 24.57 -7.46 11.44
CA GLN A 647 23.48 -8.42 11.27
C GLN A 647 23.26 -8.79 9.79
N MET A 648 22.75 -10.01 9.58
CA MET A 648 22.30 -10.45 8.27
C MET A 648 21.08 -9.66 7.82
N ARG A 649 20.95 -9.42 6.50
CA ARG A 649 19.73 -8.81 5.94
C ARG A 649 18.49 -9.62 6.28
N GLY A 650 17.42 -8.94 6.65
CA GLY A 650 16.17 -9.55 7.09
C GLY A 650 16.16 -10.00 8.55
N THR A 651 17.23 -9.76 9.33
CA THR A 651 17.17 -9.92 10.78
C THR A 651 16.16 -8.94 11.37
N ASN A 652 15.36 -9.43 12.33
CA ASN A 652 14.34 -8.62 12.99
C ASN A 652 14.95 -7.34 13.56
N ILE A 653 14.45 -6.18 13.12
CA ILE A 653 14.97 -4.87 13.52
C ILE A 653 14.84 -4.64 15.03
N LEU A 654 13.84 -5.25 15.69
CA LEU A 654 13.64 -5.17 17.14
C LEU A 654 14.47 -6.20 17.92
N GLY A 655 15.04 -7.19 17.22
CA GLY A 655 15.68 -8.35 17.81
C GLY A 655 17.10 -8.14 18.30
N ILE A 656 17.77 -9.26 18.57
CA ILE A 656 19.17 -9.30 18.97
C ILE A 656 20.07 -8.85 17.82
N GLY A 657 20.88 -7.83 18.09
CA GLY A 657 21.84 -7.26 17.15
C GLY A 657 23.22 -7.91 17.19
N GLY A 658 23.52 -8.72 18.20
CA GLY A 658 24.75 -9.48 18.28
C GLY A 658 25.11 -9.92 19.70
N VAL A 659 26.33 -10.43 19.84
CA VAL A 659 26.97 -10.77 21.12
C VAL A 659 28.20 -9.88 21.27
N SER A 660 28.39 -9.28 22.45
CA SER A 660 29.57 -8.48 22.77
C SER A 660 30.82 -9.35 22.82
N ASP A 661 31.92 -8.86 22.27
CA ASP A 661 33.25 -9.49 22.31
C ASP A 661 33.98 -9.28 23.66
N VAL A 662 33.42 -8.46 24.56
CA VAL A 662 34.01 -8.14 25.87
C VAL A 662 33.41 -9.00 26.98
N ASP A 663 32.08 -9.01 27.11
CA ASP A 663 31.39 -9.72 28.19
C ASP A 663 30.60 -10.94 27.72
N ASN A 664 30.63 -11.24 26.42
CA ASN A 664 29.97 -12.37 25.78
C ASN A 664 28.44 -12.39 25.99
N LYS A 665 27.81 -11.21 26.13
CA LYS A 665 26.37 -11.07 26.29
C LYS A 665 25.68 -10.53 25.05
N THR A 666 24.43 -10.95 24.84
CA THR A 666 23.61 -10.45 23.75
C THR A 666 23.18 -9.00 23.97
N PHE A 667 23.06 -8.25 22.87
CA PHE A 667 22.53 -6.88 22.86
C PHE A 667 21.61 -6.68 21.66
N THR A 668 20.67 -5.73 21.75
CA THR A 668 19.69 -5.46 20.68
C THR A 668 20.27 -4.67 19.52
N THR A 669 19.66 -4.81 18.34
CA THR A 669 19.95 -3.98 17.15
C THR A 669 19.69 -2.49 17.43
N LEU A 670 18.64 -2.22 18.19
CA LEU A 670 18.22 -0.88 18.57
C LEU A 670 18.66 -0.55 19.99
N GLY A 671 19.05 0.69 20.23
CA GLY A 671 19.47 1.15 21.54
C GLY A 671 19.24 2.65 21.70
N TYR A 672 19.46 3.14 22.92
CA TYR A 672 19.38 4.56 23.24
C TYR A 672 20.63 5.03 23.97
N HIS A 673 20.98 6.31 23.82
CA HIS A 673 22.08 6.88 24.60
C HIS A 673 21.70 7.00 26.08
N ASN A 674 20.50 7.45 26.39
CA ASN A 674 20.01 7.57 27.76
C ASN A 674 18.53 7.19 27.85
N GLY A 675 17.96 7.20 29.06
CA GLY A 675 16.55 6.91 29.27
C GLY A 675 16.27 5.79 30.25
N PRO A 676 14.99 5.43 30.42
CA PRO A 676 14.56 4.47 31.44
C PRO A 676 14.84 3.01 31.06
N GLY A 677 15.38 2.75 29.87
CA GLY A 677 15.92 1.46 29.45
C GLY A 677 17.22 1.06 30.17
N TYR A 678 17.81 1.95 30.98
CA TYR A 678 18.99 1.61 31.77
C TYR A 678 18.65 0.58 32.84
N LYS A 679 19.34 -0.55 32.80
CA LYS A 679 19.13 -1.65 33.75
C LYS A 679 20.44 -1.96 34.47
N LYS A 680 20.52 -1.56 35.76
CA LYS A 680 21.74 -1.66 36.58
C LYS A 680 22.34 -3.07 36.68
N ASN A 681 21.48 -4.10 36.72
CA ASN A 681 21.88 -5.51 36.91
C ASN A 681 21.45 -6.45 35.77
N SER A 682 20.70 -5.98 34.76
CA SER A 682 20.23 -6.89 33.68
C SER A 682 21.28 -7.08 32.59
N ARG A 683 22.30 -6.21 32.55
CA ARG A 683 23.47 -6.43 31.69
C ARG A 683 24.29 -7.63 32.14
N ASP A 684 23.87 -8.40 33.16
CA ASP A 684 24.53 -9.63 33.62
C ASP A 684 23.98 -10.92 33.03
N ARG A 685 22.91 -10.86 32.24
CA ARG A 685 22.33 -12.03 31.57
C ARG A 685 22.21 -11.83 30.06
N ASN A 686 22.09 -12.93 29.34
CA ASN A 686 21.70 -12.91 27.94
C ASN A 686 20.22 -12.53 27.81
N LEU A 687 19.94 -11.56 26.95
CA LEU A 687 18.62 -11.23 26.44
C LEU A 687 18.24 -12.24 25.35
N THR A 688 17.00 -12.74 25.37
CA THR A 688 16.49 -13.62 24.31
C THR A 688 15.81 -12.82 23.18
N GLU A 689 15.64 -13.46 22.03
CA GLU A 689 14.95 -12.85 20.89
C GLU A 689 13.49 -12.55 21.22
N GLU A 690 12.82 -13.45 21.95
CA GLU A 690 11.43 -13.26 22.37
C GLU A 690 11.27 -12.04 23.27
N GLU A 691 12.18 -11.86 24.24
CA GLU A 691 12.17 -10.70 25.15
C GLU A 691 12.40 -9.39 24.39
N ALA A 692 13.33 -9.36 23.44
CA ALA A 692 13.71 -8.16 22.70
C ALA A 692 12.55 -7.60 21.84
N VAL A 693 11.64 -8.45 21.40
CA VAL A 693 10.53 -8.09 20.47
C VAL A 693 9.19 -7.86 21.18
N GLU A 694 9.14 -7.99 22.51
CA GLU A 694 7.94 -7.71 23.30
C GLU A 694 7.52 -6.24 23.19
N THR A 695 6.21 -5.98 23.25
CA THR A 695 5.65 -4.62 23.12
C THR A 695 6.07 -3.67 24.24
N GLU A 696 6.26 -4.21 25.46
CA GLU A 696 6.67 -3.42 26.62
C GLU A 696 8.18 -3.41 26.85
N PHE A 697 8.95 -4.08 25.98
CA PHE A 697 10.41 -4.13 26.11
C PHE A 697 11.00 -2.74 25.89
N ARG A 698 11.76 -2.27 26.88
CA ARG A 698 12.56 -1.06 26.79
C ARG A 698 13.96 -1.42 26.34
N GLN A 699 14.36 -0.93 25.17
CA GLN A 699 15.71 -1.12 24.66
C GLN A 699 16.72 -0.52 25.63
N ASP A 700 17.88 -1.16 25.73
CA ASP A 700 18.89 -0.75 26.69
C ASP A 700 19.42 0.65 26.37
N SER A 701 19.69 1.40 27.44
CA SER A 701 20.31 2.73 27.36
C SER A 701 21.62 2.79 28.14
N LEU A 702 22.52 3.71 27.76
CA LEU A 702 23.82 3.87 28.42
C LEU A 702 23.71 4.61 29.76
N PHE A 703 22.94 5.69 29.81
CA PHE A 703 22.78 6.54 31.00
C PHE A 703 21.35 6.52 31.56
N PRO A 704 21.17 6.31 32.88
CA PRO A 704 19.84 6.27 33.49
C PRO A 704 19.18 7.65 33.51
N MET A 705 17.98 7.74 32.94
CA MET A 705 17.10 8.91 33.02
C MET A 705 15.66 8.43 33.19
N LEU A 706 14.77 9.27 33.74
CA LEU A 706 13.34 8.96 33.79
C LEU A 706 12.71 8.97 32.39
N TYR A 707 13.18 9.88 31.56
CA TYR A 707 12.84 10.03 30.14
C TYR A 707 14.13 10.16 29.35
N GLU A 708 14.18 9.51 28.21
CA GLU A 708 15.24 9.72 27.23
C GLU A 708 15.22 11.16 26.70
N THR A 709 16.35 11.68 26.24
CA THR A 709 16.46 13.05 25.71
C THR A 709 16.38 13.10 24.20
N HIS A 710 15.85 14.19 23.63
CA HIS A 710 15.90 14.40 22.18
C HIS A 710 17.33 14.36 21.61
N GLY A 711 17.42 14.11 20.30
CA GLY A 711 18.63 14.19 19.48
C GLY A 711 18.77 15.58 18.84
N ALA A 712 20.01 16.05 18.73
CA ALA A 712 20.34 17.39 18.22
C ALA A 712 20.79 17.42 16.75
N GLU A 713 20.87 16.25 16.12
CA GLU A 713 21.24 16.15 14.72
C GLU A 713 20.16 16.69 13.78
N ASP A 714 20.58 17.00 12.56
CA ASP A 714 19.67 17.45 11.51
C ASP A 714 18.64 16.38 11.17
N VAL A 715 17.41 16.82 10.92
CA VAL A 715 16.30 15.95 10.54
C VAL A 715 15.95 16.12 9.06
N PRO A 716 15.46 15.07 8.38
CA PRO A 716 15.13 15.17 6.96
C PRO A 716 13.83 15.96 6.73
N VAL A 717 13.76 16.59 5.57
CA VAL A 717 12.53 17.18 5.02
C VAL A 717 12.30 16.56 3.64
N TYR A 718 11.17 15.88 3.47
CA TYR A 718 10.73 15.29 2.22
C TYR A 718 9.60 16.14 1.63
N ALA A 719 9.63 16.45 0.34
CA ALA A 719 8.61 17.28 -0.28
C ALA A 719 8.15 16.79 -1.66
N LYS A 720 6.84 16.91 -1.92
CA LYS A 720 6.21 16.62 -3.21
C LYS A 720 5.11 17.64 -3.51
N GLY A 721 4.98 18.02 -4.78
CA GLY A 721 3.98 18.97 -5.25
C GLY A 721 4.56 20.32 -5.68
N PRO A 722 3.74 21.38 -5.74
CA PRO A 722 4.17 22.69 -6.21
C PRO A 722 5.28 23.29 -5.34
N TYR A 723 6.34 23.78 -5.98
CA TYR A 723 7.56 24.31 -5.39
C TYR A 723 8.33 23.36 -4.44
N ALA A 724 8.03 22.07 -4.43
CA ALA A 724 8.75 21.09 -3.60
C ALA A 724 10.27 21.05 -3.87
N HIS A 725 10.69 21.44 -5.08
CA HIS A 725 12.10 21.54 -5.48
C HIS A 725 12.91 22.59 -4.71
N LEU A 726 12.26 23.46 -3.93
CA LEU A 726 12.93 24.42 -3.05
C LEU A 726 13.46 23.78 -1.76
N PHE A 727 13.06 22.55 -1.45
CA PHE A 727 13.64 21.74 -0.38
C PHE A 727 14.83 20.95 -0.93
N HIS A 728 16.01 21.57 -0.95
CA HIS A 728 17.25 20.93 -1.42
C HIS A 728 18.48 21.41 -0.64
N GLY A 729 19.35 20.50 -0.20
CA GLY A 729 20.54 20.86 0.57
C GLY A 729 20.26 20.91 2.07
N VAL A 730 20.81 21.91 2.78
CA VAL A 730 20.73 22.03 4.24
C VAL A 730 20.24 23.41 4.63
N HIS A 731 19.23 23.48 5.50
CA HIS A 731 18.53 24.72 5.84
C HIS A 731 18.33 24.86 7.35
N GLU A 732 18.07 26.08 7.80
CA GLU A 732 17.47 26.28 9.13
C GLU A 732 16.05 25.74 9.13
N GLN A 733 15.60 25.16 10.25
CA GLN A 733 14.22 24.67 10.38
C GLN A 733 13.17 25.77 10.13
N SER A 734 13.51 27.03 10.43
CA SER A 734 12.67 28.19 10.14
C SER A 734 12.44 28.46 8.66
N TYR A 735 13.16 27.80 7.75
CA TYR A 735 12.97 27.92 6.30
C TYR A 735 11.67 27.27 5.81
N ILE A 736 11.22 26.20 6.48
CA ILE A 736 10.07 25.36 6.07
C ILE A 736 8.79 26.18 5.82
N PRO A 737 8.30 27.02 6.75
CA PRO A 737 7.07 27.77 6.55
C PRO A 737 7.21 28.86 5.50
N TYR A 738 8.41 29.39 5.24
CA TYR A 738 8.62 30.34 4.15
C TYR A 738 8.48 29.70 2.78
N VAL A 739 8.95 28.45 2.60
CA VAL A 739 8.74 27.70 1.34
C VAL A 739 7.26 27.37 1.18
N MET A 740 6.61 26.86 2.22
CA MET A 740 5.18 26.55 2.20
C MET A 740 4.33 27.80 1.93
N GLY A 741 4.68 28.93 2.57
CA GLY A 741 4.03 30.22 2.39
C GLY A 741 4.23 30.77 0.97
N TYR A 742 5.46 30.72 0.46
CA TYR A 742 5.76 31.10 -0.92
C TYR A 742 5.00 30.23 -1.92
N ALA A 743 5.01 28.91 -1.75
CA ALA A 743 4.34 27.98 -2.65
C ALA A 743 2.82 28.24 -2.74
N SER A 744 2.20 28.66 -1.63
CA SER A 744 0.75 28.88 -1.53
C SER A 744 0.32 30.35 -1.59
N CYS A 745 1.26 31.25 -1.89
CA CYS A 745 1.08 32.71 -1.90
C CYS A 745 0.44 33.25 -0.58
N VAL A 746 0.87 32.75 0.58
CA VAL A 746 0.48 33.26 1.90
C VAL A 746 1.69 33.80 2.67
N GLY A 747 1.45 34.64 3.66
CA GLY A 747 2.50 35.18 4.52
C GLY A 747 3.38 36.25 3.85
N PRO A 748 4.60 36.49 4.36
CA PRO A 748 5.39 37.68 4.02
C PRO A 748 5.92 37.72 2.58
N ASN A 749 5.99 36.58 1.89
CA ASN A 749 6.49 36.51 0.51
C ASN A 749 5.38 36.50 -0.56
N GLN A 750 4.14 36.83 -0.16
CA GLN A 750 3.01 36.75 -1.07
C GLN A 750 3.15 37.65 -2.31
N ASP A 751 3.66 38.87 -2.16
CA ASP A 751 3.75 39.81 -3.28
C ASP A 751 4.71 39.30 -4.37
N VAL A 752 5.78 38.60 -3.95
CA VAL A 752 6.72 37.94 -4.86
C VAL A 752 6.04 36.79 -5.60
N CYS A 753 5.24 35.98 -4.89
CA CYS A 753 4.44 34.90 -5.48
C CYS A 753 3.44 35.45 -6.53
N ASN A 754 2.71 36.51 -6.18
CA ASN A 754 1.75 37.17 -7.06
C ASN A 754 2.42 37.83 -8.27
N ALA A 755 3.61 38.41 -8.09
CA ALA A 755 4.39 39.00 -9.18
C ALA A 755 4.94 37.94 -10.14
N ALA A 756 5.47 36.83 -9.61
CA ALA A 756 5.91 35.68 -10.41
C ALA A 756 4.75 35.11 -11.24
N MET A 757 3.55 35.03 -10.67
CA MET A 757 2.31 34.68 -11.38
C MET A 757 1.98 35.64 -12.54
N SER A 758 2.13 36.95 -12.33
CA SER A 758 1.86 37.95 -13.36
C SER A 758 2.85 37.86 -14.53
N VAL A 759 4.11 37.47 -14.28
CA VAL A 759 5.13 37.24 -15.31
C VAL A 759 4.85 35.97 -16.11
N VAL A 760 4.37 34.90 -15.48
CA VAL A 760 3.97 33.66 -16.17
C VAL A 760 2.75 33.92 -17.06
N LEU A 761 1.72 34.61 -16.55
CA LEU A 761 0.52 34.97 -17.31
C LEU A 761 0.82 35.92 -18.48
N THR A 762 1.78 36.85 -18.34
CA THR A 762 2.21 37.73 -19.43
C THR A 762 3.02 37.00 -20.50
N ARG A 763 3.80 35.96 -20.16
CA ARG A 763 4.45 35.09 -21.17
C ARG A 763 3.44 34.23 -21.94
N SER A 764 2.44 33.67 -21.27
CA SER A 764 1.36 32.91 -21.90
C SER A 764 0.46 33.79 -22.78
N SER A 765 0.12 35.00 -22.34
CA SER A 765 -0.66 35.95 -23.12
C SER A 765 0.13 36.62 -24.23
N ALA A 766 1.45 36.83 -24.11
CA ALA A 766 2.30 37.26 -25.22
C ALA A 766 2.36 36.22 -26.33
N LEU A 767 2.43 34.92 -26.00
CA LEU A 767 2.34 33.83 -26.98
C LEU A 767 0.97 33.78 -27.67
N LEU A 768 -0.12 33.99 -26.91
CA LEU A 768 -1.47 34.07 -27.48
C LEU A 768 -1.66 35.34 -28.34
N SER A 769 -1.06 36.46 -27.94
CA SER A 769 -1.10 37.73 -28.68
C SER A 769 -0.29 37.66 -29.97
N VAL A 770 0.85 36.96 -29.97
CA VAL A 770 1.62 36.68 -31.19
C VAL A 770 0.84 35.72 -32.11
N ALA A 771 0.16 34.71 -31.55
CA ALA A 771 -0.70 33.82 -32.33
C ALA A 771 -1.90 34.55 -32.96
N ILE A 772 -2.56 35.44 -32.21
CA ILE A 772 -3.68 36.28 -32.69
C ILE A 772 -3.20 37.35 -33.67
N ALA A 773 -2.03 37.95 -33.46
CA ALA A 773 -1.42 38.91 -34.39
C ALA A 773 -1.02 38.25 -35.71
N LEU A 774 -0.52 37.01 -35.69
CA LEU A 774 -0.26 36.22 -36.89
C LEU A 774 -1.54 35.79 -37.60
N PHE A 775 -2.63 35.54 -36.86
CA PHE A 775 -3.94 35.23 -37.42
C PHE A 775 -4.63 36.46 -38.05
N THR A 776 -4.54 37.62 -37.41
CA THR A 776 -5.12 38.90 -37.90
C THR A 776 -4.30 39.51 -39.03
N TYR A 777 -2.97 39.36 -39.03
CA TYR A 777 -2.12 39.73 -40.17
C TYR A 777 -2.42 38.87 -41.42
N LYS A 778 -2.75 37.58 -41.23
CA LYS A 778 -3.23 36.74 -42.34
C LYS A 778 -4.64 37.08 -42.80
N TRP A 779 -5.50 37.63 -41.95
CA TRP A 779 -6.86 38.02 -42.35
C TRP A 779 -6.89 39.34 -43.14
N ASN A 780 -6.09 40.33 -42.78
CA ASN A 780 -6.04 41.63 -43.49
C ASN A 780 -5.26 41.64 -44.82
N VAL A 781 -4.61 40.53 -45.19
CA VAL A 781 -3.92 40.38 -46.48
C VAL A 781 -4.80 39.67 -47.53
N PHE A 782 -5.99 39.20 -47.15
CA PHE A 782 -6.91 38.48 -48.03
C PHE A 782 -8.26 39.19 -48.29
N TYR A 783 -8.36 40.49 -47.99
CA TYR A 783 -9.43 41.37 -48.48
C TYR A 783 -8.88 42.70 -49.00
#